data_AF-A0A1Q4DNP0-F1
#
_entry.id   AF-A0A1Q4DNP0-F1
#
_cell.length_a   1.000
_cell.length_b   1.000
_cell.length_c   1.000
_cell.angle_alpha   90.00
_cell.angle_beta   90.00
_cell.angle_gamma   90.00
#
_symmetry.space_group_name_H-M   'P 1'
#
loop_
_entity.id
_entity.type
_entity.pdbx_description
1 polymer ?
#
loop_
_entity_poly.entity_id
_entity_poly.type
_entity_poly.pdbx_seq_one_letter_code
_entity_poly.pdbx_strand_id
1 'polypeptide(L)'
;MPLLPAVVPDIPESRAEVAAARLARKIAPLFGVPWPDGPFGRRTWVSDYARVTLSEISRGAPLPTRADAQRLTTPHAGAWQVVERIGLAGPRASLPNEIANATLNRFGPDTRAAVVLTAVNRLLDPVTDAIGTALALLVDPNGSPLPTRLRLAAWTGLVVETFRSQPALLAAGIHARAIQHELVQSWQLPLAAGLGDLPLTRCEVGAPLARGATTTQPFLLDVADHTFAACQPAEPPDGDDELSAELAGRLRDAEAVDLLLRRLLAAGTPADASHLWLSEREPGQLAVEALLFPSGLVDQFVRHATRAQGAPGPGSEPPQVLPAIPHASDVQGLPLLTRRALVLGLYTVLAHLQVSPRGRDASRQTIGPVLEQLAALADAVLDPDDPVAALTACRTADMRVQTLRPDQRNDLRAPLTDLLAGLDRCENLLARGLLDRGAAAEVISSACVELLAVRRTNAQRPDAGLPSPAALDRRLHRAWAAFHEALEVPRFHLDSPLPRLPGLAGYHLQNYAAFLAASTDEADLRTAIGLFTSVVIPARSEFAIRTGHSAPLRNALQVATRASTGLAEAARARGEIAQAMRWAQQGRAWICRALTATETGRLLDGEPPTENACRFALLAAPALLLAAELRVPDIDPADLTTAAQLVELVRRWEEATVGGGEHHTRHAEVVTLAARLAALGVSHP
;
A
#
# COMPACT_ATOMS: atom_id res chain seq x y z
N MET A 1 13.79 -10.62 1.10
CA MET A 1 14.68 -9.44 0.97
C MET A 1 13.80 -8.21 0.72
N PRO A 2 14.06 -7.06 1.36
CA PRO A 2 13.30 -5.83 1.11
C PRO A 2 13.59 -5.25 -0.29
N LEU A 3 12.66 -4.44 -0.81
CA LEU A 3 12.78 -3.85 -2.15
C LEU A 3 13.80 -2.72 -2.18
N LEU A 4 13.68 -1.77 -1.24
CA LEU A 4 14.59 -0.65 -1.02
C LEU A 4 15.18 -0.76 0.40
N PRO A 5 16.13 -1.70 0.63
CA PRO A 5 16.65 -1.94 1.96
C PRO A 5 17.59 -0.82 2.43
N ALA A 6 17.47 -0.44 3.71
CA ALA A 6 18.52 0.27 4.42
C ALA A 6 19.85 -0.50 4.36
N VAL A 7 20.96 0.22 4.28
CA VAL A 7 22.31 -0.35 4.18
C VAL A 7 23.13 0.05 5.40
N VAL A 8 23.68 -0.94 6.09
CA VAL A 8 24.59 -0.67 7.22
C VAL A 8 25.94 -0.22 6.65
N PRO A 9 26.39 1.01 6.92
CA PRO A 9 27.56 1.57 6.24
C PRO A 9 28.87 0.98 6.77
N ASP A 10 29.90 1.05 5.95
CA ASP A 10 31.28 0.96 6.43
C ASP A 10 31.69 2.16 7.27
N ILE A 11 32.69 1.99 8.14
CA ILE A 11 33.27 3.13 8.87
C ILE A 11 34.24 3.82 7.90
N PRO A 12 33.93 5.06 7.47
CA PRO A 12 34.79 5.77 6.53
C PRO A 12 36.07 6.25 7.21
N GLU A 13 37.10 6.53 6.42
CA GLU A 13 38.36 7.12 6.90
C GLU A 13 38.17 8.59 7.33
N SER A 14 37.20 9.29 6.73
CA SER A 14 36.88 10.68 7.03
C SER A 14 36.33 10.83 8.45
N ARG A 15 37.07 11.52 9.32
CA ARG A 15 36.71 11.75 10.73
C ARG A 15 35.32 12.40 10.92
N ALA A 16 34.85 13.19 9.95
CA ALA A 16 33.56 13.87 10.01
C ALA A 16 32.37 12.90 9.90
N GLU A 17 32.53 11.79 9.18
CA GLU A 17 31.47 10.82 8.89
C GLU A 17 31.50 9.60 9.83
N VAL A 18 32.61 9.38 10.54
CA VAL A 18 32.81 8.26 11.47
C VAL A 18 31.69 8.18 12.52
N ALA A 19 31.23 9.32 13.03
CA ALA A 19 30.19 9.36 14.06
C ALA A 19 28.84 8.83 13.53
N ALA A 20 28.37 9.35 12.40
CA ALA A 20 27.12 8.93 11.78
C ALA A 20 27.15 7.44 11.40
N ALA A 21 28.25 6.95 10.82
CA ALA A 21 28.40 5.53 10.48
C ALA A 21 28.39 4.61 11.72
N ARG A 22 29.02 5.04 12.82
CA ARG A 22 28.98 4.29 14.09
C ARG A 22 27.56 4.25 14.68
N LEU A 23 26.84 5.38 14.65
CA LEU A 23 25.46 5.44 15.10
C LEU A 23 24.54 4.53 14.26
N ALA A 24 24.66 4.59 12.93
CA ALA A 24 23.94 3.72 12.00
C ALA A 24 24.11 2.24 12.34
N ARG A 25 25.34 1.78 12.60
CA ARG A 25 25.65 0.41 13.02
C ARG A 25 25.01 -0.02 14.34
N LYS A 26 24.69 0.93 15.23
CA LYS A 26 24.00 0.65 16.50
C LYS A 26 22.48 0.68 16.38
N ILE A 27 21.97 1.61 15.59
CA ILE A 27 20.54 1.79 15.35
C ILE A 27 19.98 0.69 14.45
N ALA A 28 20.74 0.24 13.46
CA ALA A 28 20.32 -0.82 12.53
C ALA A 28 19.69 -2.04 13.22
N PRO A 29 20.40 -2.77 14.11
CA PRO A 29 19.84 -3.94 14.74
C PRO A 29 18.69 -3.62 15.70
N LEU A 30 18.61 -2.43 16.30
CA LEU A 30 17.51 -2.04 17.21
C LEU A 30 16.17 -1.87 16.49
N PHE A 31 16.19 -1.54 15.20
CA PHE A 31 14.99 -1.27 14.39
C PHE A 31 14.86 -2.22 13.19
N GLY A 32 15.26 -3.48 13.37
CA GLY A 32 14.97 -4.55 12.40
C GLY A 32 15.89 -4.64 11.19
N VAL A 33 16.94 -3.83 11.09
CA VAL A 33 17.90 -3.87 9.97
C VAL A 33 19.01 -4.88 10.28
N PRO A 34 19.12 -5.99 9.54
CA PRO A 34 20.13 -7.02 9.82
C PRO A 34 21.54 -6.53 9.46
N TRP A 35 22.52 -6.93 10.27
CA TRP A 35 23.93 -6.68 10.01
C TRP A 35 24.75 -7.98 10.15
N PRO A 36 24.82 -8.82 9.09
CA PRO A 36 25.45 -10.14 9.15
C PRO A 36 26.88 -10.12 9.70
N ASP A 37 27.67 -9.10 9.32
CA ASP A 37 29.07 -8.93 9.73
C ASP A 37 29.22 -8.20 11.08
N GLY A 38 28.10 -7.88 11.72
CA GLY A 38 28.05 -7.17 13.00
C GLY A 38 28.31 -8.08 14.20
N PRO A 39 28.54 -7.48 15.39
CA PRO A 39 28.80 -8.23 16.61
C PRO A 39 27.63 -9.13 17.04
N PHE A 40 26.41 -8.81 16.65
CA PHE A 40 25.22 -9.62 16.95
C PHE A 40 24.83 -10.58 15.82
N GLY A 41 25.59 -10.59 14.72
CA GLY A 41 25.24 -11.26 13.47
C GLY A 41 23.92 -10.72 12.90
N ARG A 42 23.12 -11.62 12.32
CA ARG A 42 21.80 -11.27 11.75
C ARG A 42 20.72 -10.93 12.79
N ARG A 43 21.02 -11.00 14.09
CA ARG A 43 20.02 -10.73 15.13
C ARG A 43 19.59 -9.28 15.08
N THR A 44 18.29 -9.10 15.22
CA THR A 44 17.64 -7.79 15.24
C THR A 44 16.57 -7.77 16.30
N TRP A 45 16.28 -6.55 16.75
CA TRP A 45 15.21 -6.19 17.63
C TRP A 45 14.27 -5.24 16.89
N VAL A 46 13.08 -5.06 17.45
CA VAL A 46 12.15 -4.02 17.02
C VAL A 46 11.82 -3.21 18.26
N SER A 47 12.71 -2.27 18.57
CA SER A 47 12.57 -1.38 19.71
C SER A 47 11.53 -0.31 19.44
N ASP A 48 10.71 -0.02 20.44
CA ASP A 48 9.81 1.13 20.43
C ASP A 48 10.63 2.41 20.66
N TYR A 49 10.56 3.35 19.72
CA TYR A 49 11.25 4.63 19.80
C TYR A 49 10.93 5.41 21.08
N ALA A 50 9.69 5.35 21.58
CA ALA A 50 9.31 6.05 22.80
C ALA A 50 10.05 5.50 24.04
N ARG A 51 10.40 4.22 24.01
CA ARG A 51 10.96 3.47 25.14
C ARG A 51 12.47 3.27 25.06
N VAL A 52 13.05 3.33 23.86
CA VAL A 52 14.48 3.15 23.69
C VAL A 52 15.26 4.28 24.38
N THR A 53 16.31 3.89 25.08
CA THR A 53 17.17 4.78 25.86
C THR A 53 18.48 5.07 25.12
N LEU A 54 19.16 6.17 25.48
CA LEU A 54 20.49 6.47 24.95
C LEU A 54 21.51 5.36 25.23
N SER A 55 21.39 4.66 26.36
CA SER A 55 22.25 3.53 26.72
C SER A 55 22.00 2.28 25.86
N GLU A 56 20.78 2.08 25.37
CA GLU A 56 20.49 1.00 24.43
C GLU A 56 20.98 1.37 23.03
N ILE A 57 20.81 2.64 22.64
CA ILE A 57 21.35 3.19 21.39
C ILE A 57 22.88 3.11 21.37
N SER A 58 23.57 3.47 22.44
CA SER A 58 25.04 3.43 22.47
C SER A 58 25.61 2.02 22.25
N ARG A 59 24.88 1.02 22.74
CA ARG A 59 25.24 -0.39 22.72
C ARG A 59 24.78 -1.09 21.45
N GLY A 60 23.65 -0.66 20.89
CA GLY A 60 22.95 -1.29 19.76
C GLY A 60 22.20 -2.57 20.15
N ALA A 61 21.84 -2.71 21.42
CA ALA A 61 21.10 -3.86 21.96
C ALA A 61 20.26 -3.44 23.19
N PRO A 62 19.11 -4.08 23.44
CA PRO A 62 18.26 -3.78 24.62
C PRO A 62 18.96 -4.06 25.96
N LEU A 63 18.56 -3.30 26.98
CA LEU A 63 18.99 -3.52 28.36
C LEU A 63 18.15 -4.59 29.05
N PRO A 64 18.71 -5.33 30.03
CA PRO A 64 17.92 -6.21 30.89
C PRO A 64 16.93 -5.36 31.70
N THR A 65 15.69 -5.85 31.86
CA THR A 65 14.78 -5.27 32.84
C THR A 65 15.31 -5.54 34.26
N ARG A 66 14.78 -4.84 35.28
CA ARG A 66 15.15 -5.12 36.69
C ARG A 66 14.91 -6.58 37.07
N ALA A 67 13.84 -7.19 36.56
CA ALA A 67 13.51 -8.60 36.81
C ALA A 67 14.45 -9.55 36.07
N ASP A 68 14.93 -9.18 34.87
CA ASP A 68 15.93 -9.96 34.14
C ASP A 68 17.30 -9.85 34.81
N ALA A 69 17.71 -8.65 35.24
CA ALA A 69 18.98 -8.43 35.92
C ALA A 69 19.09 -9.26 37.22
N GLN A 70 17.98 -9.44 37.95
CA GLN A 70 17.93 -10.33 39.12
C GLN A 70 18.08 -11.80 38.74
N ARG A 71 17.47 -12.25 37.64
CA ARG A 71 17.54 -13.63 37.13
C ARG A 71 18.88 -13.98 36.47
N LEU A 72 19.47 -13.02 35.76
CA LEU A 72 20.68 -13.14 34.95
C LEU A 72 21.96 -12.86 35.77
N THR A 73 21.89 -12.91 37.11
CA THR A 73 23.01 -12.64 38.04
C THR A 73 24.17 -13.65 37.96
N THR A 74 24.15 -14.60 37.03
CA THR A 74 25.23 -15.58 36.91
C THR A 74 26.49 -14.92 36.35
N PRO A 75 27.64 -14.99 37.04
CA PRO A 75 28.88 -14.41 36.54
C PRO A 75 29.31 -15.17 35.28
N HIS A 76 29.26 -14.50 34.14
CA HIS A 76 29.72 -15.05 32.87
C HIS A 76 31.22 -14.79 32.71
N ALA A 77 31.98 -15.83 32.38
CA ALA A 77 33.43 -15.76 32.22
C ALA A 77 33.89 -15.01 30.95
N GLY A 78 32.99 -14.76 29.99
CA GLY A 78 33.27 -14.03 28.75
C GLY A 78 33.12 -12.51 28.89
N ALA A 79 33.69 -11.77 27.94
CA ALA A 79 33.58 -10.30 27.89
C ALA A 79 32.11 -9.84 27.71
N TRP A 80 31.33 -10.55 26.89
CA TRP A 80 29.90 -10.29 26.68
C TRP A 80 29.19 -11.49 26.04
N GLN A 81 27.85 -11.53 26.12
CA GLN A 81 27.00 -12.50 25.43
C GLN A 81 25.56 -11.99 25.24
N VAL A 82 24.77 -12.67 24.42
CA VAL A 82 23.33 -12.44 24.28
C VAL A 82 22.56 -13.58 24.96
N VAL A 83 21.79 -13.27 26.01
CA VAL A 83 20.95 -14.23 26.75
C VAL A 83 19.51 -13.78 26.66
N GLU A 84 18.59 -14.66 26.26
CA GLU A 84 17.16 -14.32 26.14
C GLU A 84 16.92 -13.02 25.34
N ARG A 85 17.74 -12.81 24.29
CA ARG A 85 17.74 -11.61 23.42
C ARG A 85 18.25 -10.32 24.07
N ILE A 86 18.84 -10.38 25.26
CA ILE A 86 19.43 -9.22 25.96
C ILE A 86 20.95 -9.26 25.82
N GLY A 87 21.55 -8.11 25.46
CA GLY A 87 23.00 -7.97 25.41
C GLY A 87 23.60 -7.75 26.81
N LEU A 88 24.24 -8.78 27.36
CA LEU A 88 24.92 -8.74 28.65
C LEU A 88 26.42 -8.53 28.46
N ALA A 89 27.01 -7.59 29.20
CA ALA A 89 28.45 -7.43 29.30
C ALA A 89 28.92 -7.87 30.69
N GLY A 90 30.15 -8.38 30.80
CA GLY A 90 30.73 -8.74 32.09
C GLY A 90 30.93 -7.51 33.01
N PRO A 91 31.18 -7.70 34.32
CA PRO A 91 31.24 -6.61 35.33
C PRO A 91 32.24 -5.48 35.07
N ARG A 92 33.15 -5.64 34.10
CA ARG A 92 34.16 -4.66 33.66
C ARG A 92 34.34 -4.60 32.14
N ALA A 93 33.37 -5.12 31.39
CA ALA A 93 33.40 -5.16 29.94
C ALA A 93 32.25 -4.32 29.36
N SER A 94 32.41 -3.86 28.12
CA SER A 94 31.38 -3.19 27.33
C SER A 94 30.92 -4.11 26.20
N LEU A 95 29.79 -3.77 25.57
CA LEU A 95 29.45 -4.42 24.31
C LEU A 95 30.41 -3.97 23.20
N PRO A 96 30.63 -4.80 22.16
CA PRO A 96 31.54 -4.44 21.08
C PRO A 96 31.21 -3.07 20.48
N ASN A 97 32.21 -2.20 20.38
CA ASN A 97 32.09 -0.86 19.81
C ASN A 97 31.03 0.04 20.48
N GLU A 98 30.78 -0.13 21.79
CA GLU A 98 29.89 0.75 22.55
C GLU A 98 30.34 2.22 22.47
N ILE A 99 29.39 3.12 22.21
CA ILE A 99 29.65 4.56 22.06
C ILE A 99 29.53 5.22 23.44
N ALA A 100 30.55 5.95 23.87
CA ALA A 100 30.48 6.65 25.15
C ALA A 100 29.34 7.69 25.15
N ASN A 101 28.56 7.76 26.23
CA ASN A 101 27.46 8.73 26.36
C ASN A 101 27.92 10.19 26.16
N ALA A 102 29.16 10.52 26.57
CA ALA A 102 29.75 11.83 26.34
C ALA A 102 29.89 12.19 24.84
N THR A 103 30.03 11.20 23.97
CA THR A 103 30.04 11.39 22.51
C THR A 103 28.63 11.64 21.98
N LEU A 104 27.63 10.97 22.53
CA LEU A 104 26.22 11.15 22.16
C LEU A 104 25.68 12.52 22.57
N ASN A 105 26.03 13.00 23.77
CA ASN A 105 25.57 14.30 24.30
C ASN A 105 26.01 15.54 23.49
N ARG A 106 26.78 15.34 22.40
CA ARG A 106 27.14 16.41 21.46
C ARG A 106 26.06 16.67 20.41
N PHE A 107 25.05 15.79 20.31
CA PHE A 107 23.98 15.87 19.33
C PHE A 107 22.76 16.62 19.88
N GLY A 108 22.24 17.55 19.08
CA GLY A 108 20.91 18.15 19.13
C GLY A 108 20.53 18.91 20.40
N PRO A 109 19.42 19.69 20.37
CA PRO A 109 18.71 20.09 21.58
C PRO A 109 18.11 18.88 22.31
N ASP A 110 17.56 17.90 21.57
CA ASP A 110 17.24 16.56 22.07
C ASP A 110 18.23 15.52 21.51
N THR A 111 19.06 14.98 22.39
CA THR A 111 20.14 14.05 22.00
C THR A 111 19.63 12.75 21.40
N ARG A 112 18.52 12.19 21.90
CA ARG A 112 18.01 10.90 21.42
C ARG A 112 17.48 11.05 20.00
N ALA A 113 16.62 12.04 19.76
CA ALA A 113 16.05 12.30 18.46
C ALA A 113 17.14 12.66 17.43
N ALA A 114 18.12 13.50 17.79
CA ALA A 114 19.21 13.85 16.89
C ALA A 114 20.09 12.64 16.53
N VAL A 115 20.43 11.80 17.51
CA VAL A 115 21.22 10.58 17.26
C VAL A 115 20.47 9.59 16.36
N VAL A 116 19.18 9.34 16.65
CA VAL A 116 18.36 8.42 15.85
C VAL A 116 18.21 8.96 14.43
N LEU A 117 17.88 10.24 14.25
CA LEU A 117 17.69 10.83 12.93
C LEU A 117 18.98 10.81 12.10
N THR A 118 20.12 11.15 12.71
CA THR A 118 21.44 11.05 12.05
C THR A 118 21.70 9.63 11.55
N ALA A 119 21.43 8.63 12.39
CA ALA A 119 21.65 7.23 12.05
C ALA A 119 20.69 6.74 10.97
N VAL A 120 19.42 7.12 11.05
CA VAL A 120 18.39 6.74 10.07
C VAL A 120 18.71 7.32 8.71
N ASN A 121 19.05 8.62 8.61
CA ASN A 121 19.48 9.22 7.35
C ASN A 121 20.69 8.45 6.82
N ARG A 122 21.71 8.23 7.64
CA ARG A 122 22.91 7.49 7.22
C ARG A 122 22.63 6.05 6.74
N LEU A 123 21.69 5.35 7.34
CA LEU A 123 21.25 4.01 6.91
C LEU A 123 20.47 4.04 5.60
N LEU A 124 19.78 5.14 5.32
CA LEU A 124 18.95 5.35 4.13
C LEU A 124 19.64 6.16 3.04
N ASP A 125 20.85 6.71 3.24
CA ASP A 125 21.57 7.51 2.24
C ASP A 125 21.56 6.84 0.85
N PRO A 126 21.89 5.53 0.70
CA PRO A 126 21.88 4.91 -0.63
C PRO A 126 20.49 4.83 -1.27
N VAL A 127 19.43 4.77 -0.45
CA VAL A 127 18.05 4.78 -0.91
C VAL A 127 17.62 6.20 -1.28
N THR A 128 18.00 7.21 -0.49
CA THR A 128 17.77 8.63 -0.77
C THR A 128 18.39 9.01 -2.13
N ASP A 129 19.66 8.66 -2.34
CA ASP A 129 20.37 8.91 -3.62
C ASP A 129 19.71 8.18 -4.80
N ALA A 130 19.31 6.93 -4.58
CA ALA A 130 18.61 6.12 -5.58
C ALA A 130 17.27 6.73 -5.99
N ILE A 131 16.47 7.20 -5.02
CA ILE A 131 15.19 7.85 -5.27
C ILE A 131 15.39 9.18 -6.01
N GLY A 132 16.31 10.03 -5.54
CA GLY A 132 16.60 11.31 -6.20
C GLY A 132 17.01 11.13 -7.66
N THR A 133 17.92 10.18 -7.92
CA THR A 133 18.36 9.84 -9.28
C THR A 133 17.22 9.26 -10.12
N ALA A 134 16.43 8.33 -9.57
CA ALA A 134 15.32 7.71 -10.28
C ALA A 134 14.26 8.74 -10.68
N LEU A 135 13.87 9.66 -9.77
CA LEU A 135 12.90 10.71 -10.05
C LEU A 135 13.35 11.64 -11.17
N ALA A 136 14.64 11.97 -11.25
CA ALA A 136 15.20 12.78 -12.32
C ALA A 136 15.13 12.10 -13.70
N LEU A 137 15.05 10.77 -13.75
CA LEU A 137 14.93 9.99 -14.98
C LEU A 137 13.48 9.76 -15.42
N LEU A 138 12.48 10.15 -14.62
CA LEU A 138 11.07 10.01 -14.95
C LEU A 138 10.59 11.16 -15.85
N VAL A 139 10.59 10.91 -17.15
CA VAL A 139 10.20 11.88 -18.19
C VAL A 139 9.04 11.36 -19.04
N ASP A 140 8.42 12.27 -19.80
CA ASP A 140 7.46 11.93 -20.85
C ASP A 140 8.16 11.47 -22.15
N PRO A 141 7.42 11.01 -23.19
CA PRO A 141 8.00 10.57 -24.45
C PRO A 141 8.75 11.65 -25.24
N ASN A 142 8.56 12.92 -24.91
CA ASN A 142 9.27 14.06 -25.50
C ASN A 142 10.53 14.44 -24.70
N GLY A 143 10.85 13.71 -23.62
CA GLY A 143 11.96 14.01 -22.72
C GLY A 143 11.67 15.16 -21.74
N SER A 144 10.42 15.64 -21.67
CA SER A 144 10.03 16.68 -20.71
C SER A 144 9.73 16.07 -19.33
N PRO A 145 9.91 16.81 -18.23
CA PRO A 145 9.52 16.33 -16.90
C PRO A 145 8.04 15.95 -16.87
N LEU A 146 7.71 14.85 -16.18
CA LEU A 146 6.32 14.46 -16.00
C LEU A 146 5.52 15.57 -15.28
N PRO A 147 4.20 15.66 -15.53
CA PRO A 147 3.32 16.55 -14.76
C PRO A 147 3.52 16.37 -13.24
N THR A 148 3.48 17.47 -12.48
CA THR A 148 3.72 17.46 -11.01
C THR A 148 2.90 16.39 -10.28
N ARG A 149 1.64 16.16 -10.70
CA ARG A 149 0.79 15.09 -10.13
C ARG A 149 1.42 13.69 -10.24
N LEU A 150 2.05 13.37 -11.38
CA LEU A 150 2.70 12.08 -11.61
C LEU A 150 4.06 11.98 -10.93
N ARG A 151 4.81 13.09 -10.86
CA ARG A 151 6.06 13.16 -10.07
C ARG A 151 5.81 12.94 -8.58
N LEU A 152 4.78 13.60 -8.03
CA LEU A 152 4.32 13.39 -6.66
C LEU A 152 3.88 11.93 -6.44
N ALA A 153 3.19 11.32 -7.42
CA ALA A 153 2.80 9.92 -7.32
C ALA A 153 4.01 8.99 -7.24
N ALA A 154 5.00 9.17 -8.13
CA ALA A 154 6.24 8.41 -8.14
C ALA A 154 7.00 8.54 -6.83
N TRP A 155 7.23 9.76 -6.36
CA TRP A 155 7.90 10.04 -5.09
C TRP A 155 7.18 9.40 -3.91
N THR A 156 5.87 9.59 -3.82
CA THR A 156 5.06 9.01 -2.74
C THR A 156 5.15 7.49 -2.75
N GLY A 157 5.05 6.85 -3.92
CA GLY A 157 5.20 5.41 -4.05
C GLY A 157 6.56 4.93 -3.57
N LEU A 158 7.64 5.61 -3.94
CA LEU A 158 9.00 5.24 -3.53
C LEU A 158 9.23 5.39 -2.02
N VAL A 159 8.70 6.45 -1.40
CA VAL A 159 8.76 6.61 0.05
C VAL A 159 7.93 5.54 0.76
N VAL A 160 6.75 5.19 0.23
CA VAL A 160 5.90 4.09 0.74
C VAL A 160 6.61 2.73 0.61
N GLU A 161 7.28 2.46 -0.51
CA GLU A 161 8.06 1.23 -0.71
C GLU A 161 9.29 1.15 0.21
N THR A 162 9.88 2.30 0.54
CA THR A 162 10.94 2.40 1.55
C THR A 162 10.37 2.10 2.95
N PHE A 163 9.21 2.67 3.29
CA PHE A 163 8.51 2.37 4.55
C PHE A 163 8.16 0.89 4.67
N ARG A 164 7.60 0.28 3.61
CA ARG A 164 7.34 -1.16 3.58
C ARG A 164 8.62 -1.98 3.82
N SER A 165 9.72 -1.55 3.22
CA SER A 165 11.01 -2.25 3.31
C SER A 165 11.60 -2.21 4.72
N GLN A 166 11.39 -1.12 5.47
CA GLN A 166 11.93 -0.93 6.83
C GLN A 166 10.98 -0.14 7.76
N PRO A 167 9.81 -0.68 8.15
CA PRO A 167 8.77 0.10 8.82
C PRO A 167 9.21 0.65 10.19
N ALA A 168 9.91 -0.16 10.99
CA ALA A 168 10.39 0.24 12.32
C ALA A 168 11.43 1.36 12.25
N LEU A 169 12.39 1.25 11.32
CA LEU A 169 13.44 2.25 11.13
C LEU A 169 12.84 3.59 10.69
N LEU A 170 11.94 3.56 9.71
CA LEU A 170 11.30 4.78 9.21
C LEU A 170 10.35 5.39 10.25
N ALA A 171 9.58 4.61 10.99
CA ALA A 171 8.75 5.13 12.08
C ALA A 171 9.61 5.84 13.15
N ALA A 172 10.75 5.26 13.53
CA ALA A 172 11.70 5.90 14.44
C ALA A 172 12.27 7.20 13.84
N GLY A 173 12.62 7.20 12.55
CA GLY A 173 13.06 8.40 11.82
C GLY A 173 12.00 9.51 11.79
N ILE A 174 10.74 9.17 11.54
CA ILE A 174 9.63 10.13 11.51
C ILE A 174 9.42 10.76 12.89
N HIS A 175 9.41 9.96 13.97
CA HIS A 175 9.29 10.48 15.32
C HIS A 175 10.49 11.37 15.71
N ALA A 176 11.71 10.94 15.36
CA ALA A 176 12.92 11.71 15.61
C ALA A 176 12.92 13.04 14.84
N ARG A 177 12.51 13.04 13.56
CA ARG A 177 12.30 14.24 12.74
C ARG A 177 11.28 15.17 13.37
N ALA A 178 10.11 14.67 13.79
CA ALA A 178 9.06 15.50 14.38
C ALA A 178 9.57 16.27 15.62
N ILE A 179 10.29 15.58 16.52
CA ILE A 179 10.88 16.20 17.72
C ILE A 179 11.97 17.22 17.35
N GLN A 180 12.90 16.87 16.47
CA GLN A 180 13.96 17.80 16.08
C GLN A 180 13.41 19.03 15.35
N HIS A 181 12.46 18.82 14.44
CA HIS A 181 11.85 19.88 13.67
C HIS A 181 11.11 20.88 14.59
N GLU A 182 10.33 20.39 15.56
CA GLU A 182 9.66 21.24 16.56
C GLU A 182 10.67 22.04 17.41
N LEU A 183 11.80 21.43 17.80
CA LEU A 183 12.83 22.09 18.61
C LEU A 183 13.71 23.07 17.83
N VAL A 184 13.77 22.95 16.50
CA VAL A 184 14.61 23.79 15.62
C VAL A 184 13.80 24.90 14.94
N GLN A 185 12.46 24.82 14.92
CA GLN A 185 11.61 25.91 14.42
C GLN A 185 11.86 27.21 15.20
N SER A 186 12.46 28.18 14.53
CA SER A 186 12.70 29.51 15.10
C SER A 186 11.43 30.34 15.07
N TRP A 187 11.29 31.25 16.05
CA TRP A 187 10.27 32.28 15.97
C TRP A 187 10.56 33.18 14.77
N GLN A 188 9.70 33.16 13.76
CA GLN A 188 9.82 34.01 12.58
C GLN A 188 8.87 35.20 12.73
N LEU A 189 9.45 36.36 13.01
CA LEU A 189 8.75 37.63 12.99
C LEU A 189 9.18 38.41 11.75
N PRO A 190 8.26 38.99 10.97
CA PRO A 190 8.65 39.90 9.91
C PRO A 190 9.39 41.09 10.53
N LEU A 191 10.61 41.34 10.05
CA LEU A 191 11.34 42.53 10.44
C LEU A 191 10.66 43.75 9.82
N ALA A 192 10.46 44.80 10.62
CA ALA A 192 10.02 46.08 10.07
C ALA A 192 11.07 46.59 9.07
N ALA A 193 10.65 47.28 8.00
CA ALA A 193 11.55 47.71 6.93
C ALA A 193 12.80 48.48 7.42
N GLY A 194 12.67 49.30 8.47
CA GLY A 194 13.78 50.03 9.09
C GLY A 194 14.75 49.19 9.94
N LEU A 195 14.47 47.91 10.14
CA LEU A 195 15.32 46.95 10.87
C LEU A 195 15.99 45.94 9.94
N GLY A 196 15.63 45.90 8.65
CA GLY A 196 16.13 44.91 7.69
C GLY A 196 17.64 44.95 7.45
N ASP A 197 18.26 46.13 7.61
CA ASP A 197 19.70 46.34 7.42
C ASP A 197 20.52 46.18 8.71
N LEU A 198 19.87 45.91 9.85
CA LEU A 198 20.59 45.72 11.11
C LEU A 198 21.30 44.36 11.10
N PRO A 199 22.60 44.29 11.46
CA PRO A 199 23.32 43.03 11.56
C PRO A 199 22.86 42.27 12.80
N LEU A 200 21.78 41.50 12.66
CA LEU A 200 21.24 40.68 13.75
C LEU A 200 22.27 39.65 14.22
N THR A 201 22.43 39.53 15.54
CA THR A 201 23.33 38.53 16.12
C THR A 201 22.70 37.13 16.09
N ARG A 202 23.50 36.05 16.13
CA ARG A 202 23.05 34.65 15.91
C ARG A 202 21.81 34.23 16.71
N CYS A 203 21.60 34.79 17.90
CA CYS A 203 20.51 34.42 18.81
C CYS A 203 19.30 35.37 18.76
N GLU A 204 19.33 36.41 17.92
CA GLU A 204 18.23 37.35 17.78
C GLU A 204 17.13 36.82 16.88
N VAL A 205 15.89 37.21 17.17
CA VAL A 205 14.72 36.85 16.38
C VAL A 205 14.84 37.50 15.00
N GLY A 206 14.69 36.69 13.94
CA GLY A 206 14.91 37.14 12.56
C GLY A 206 16.36 37.08 12.09
N ALA A 207 17.32 36.72 12.95
CA ALA A 207 18.69 36.48 12.52
C ALA A 207 18.72 35.30 11.52
N PRO A 208 19.53 35.38 10.45
CA PRO A 208 19.63 34.29 9.49
C PRO A 208 20.10 33.02 10.21
N LEU A 209 19.28 31.97 10.17
CA LEU A 209 19.66 30.65 10.61
C LEU A 209 20.94 30.25 9.87
N ALA A 210 21.97 29.80 10.61
CA ALA A 210 23.16 29.25 9.99
C ALA A 210 22.72 28.17 9.00
N ARG A 211 23.05 28.36 7.71
CA ARG A 211 22.53 27.54 6.61
C ARG A 211 22.89 26.06 6.84
N GLY A 212 21.88 25.22 6.99
CA GLY A 212 21.96 23.76 6.89
C GLY A 212 21.89 23.00 8.22
N ALA A 213 21.24 21.83 8.17
CA ALA A 213 21.35 20.81 9.22
C ALA A 213 22.84 20.44 9.37
N THR A 214 23.41 20.60 10.57
CA THR A 214 24.72 20.00 10.85
C THR A 214 24.53 18.51 11.12
N THR A 215 25.56 17.69 10.90
CA THR A 215 25.52 16.26 11.27
C THR A 215 25.15 16.02 12.73
N THR A 216 25.39 17.02 13.59
CA THR A 216 25.06 16.99 15.02
C THR A 216 23.71 17.58 15.38
N GLN A 217 23.02 18.27 14.47
CA GLN A 217 21.69 18.86 14.68
C GLN A 217 20.79 18.60 13.45
N PRO A 218 20.48 17.32 13.15
CA PRO A 218 19.60 17.00 12.05
C PRO A 218 18.15 17.35 12.40
N PHE A 219 17.40 17.86 11.44
CA PHE A 219 15.96 18.12 11.58
C PHE A 219 15.13 17.65 10.39
N LEU A 220 15.77 17.07 9.37
CA LEU A 220 15.14 16.51 8.17
C LEU A 220 15.34 14.99 8.14
N LEU A 221 14.34 14.29 7.59
CA LEU A 221 14.42 12.89 7.19
C LEU A 221 14.68 12.86 5.68
N ASP A 222 15.95 12.69 5.29
CA ASP A 222 16.41 13.00 3.94
C ASP A 222 15.66 12.21 2.85
N VAL A 223 15.31 10.95 3.12
CA VAL A 223 14.58 10.10 2.16
C VAL A 223 13.21 10.67 1.76
N ALA A 224 12.62 11.54 2.58
CA ALA A 224 11.38 12.24 2.28
C ALA A 224 11.64 13.72 1.95
N ASP A 225 12.31 14.47 2.84
CA ASP A 225 12.50 15.91 2.69
C ASP A 225 13.42 16.28 1.52
N HIS A 226 14.56 15.61 1.37
CA HIS A 226 15.52 15.91 0.29
C HIS A 226 14.96 15.49 -1.06
N THR A 227 14.37 14.29 -1.14
CA THR A 227 13.86 13.74 -2.40
C THR A 227 12.60 14.46 -2.90
N PHE A 228 11.84 15.11 -2.00
CA PHE A 228 10.65 15.88 -2.38
C PHE A 228 10.99 17.07 -3.30
N ALA A 229 12.17 17.67 -3.13
CA ALA A 229 12.62 18.78 -3.99
C ALA A 229 12.65 18.41 -5.48
N ALA A 230 12.92 17.14 -5.81
CA ALA A 230 12.89 16.65 -7.20
C ALA A 230 11.48 16.63 -7.83
N CYS A 231 10.42 16.77 -7.03
CA CYS A 231 9.04 16.81 -7.51
C CYS A 231 8.57 18.20 -7.94
N GLN A 232 9.31 19.25 -7.58
CA GLN A 232 8.93 20.63 -7.86
C GLN A 232 9.32 21.04 -9.28
N PRO A 233 8.56 21.94 -9.94
CA PRO A 233 9.03 22.57 -11.18
C PRO A 233 10.30 23.38 -10.91
N ALA A 234 11.20 23.43 -11.90
CA ALA A 234 12.52 24.07 -11.76
C ALA A 234 12.47 25.61 -11.76
N GLU A 235 11.35 26.22 -12.19
CA GLU A 235 11.22 27.69 -12.29
C GLU A 235 10.34 28.26 -11.17
N PRO A 236 10.84 29.23 -10.38
CA PRO A 236 9.98 30.06 -9.55
C PRO A 236 9.10 30.95 -10.44
N PRO A 237 7.86 31.30 -10.02
CA PRO A 237 7.02 32.19 -10.78
C PRO A 237 7.68 33.58 -10.89
N ASP A 238 7.85 34.08 -12.13
CA ASP A 238 8.26 35.46 -12.41
C ASP A 238 7.31 36.44 -11.71
N GLY A 239 7.77 37.12 -10.65
CA GLY A 239 6.98 38.12 -9.95
C GLY A 239 7.78 38.86 -8.88
N ASP A 240 7.53 40.17 -8.73
CA ASP A 240 8.25 41.14 -7.90
C ASP A 240 8.24 40.87 -6.36
N ASP A 241 7.70 39.74 -5.90
CA ASP A 241 7.63 39.34 -4.47
C ASP A 241 8.22 37.93 -4.26
N GLU A 242 9.42 37.72 -4.82
CA GLU A 242 10.14 36.43 -4.84
C GLU A 242 10.33 35.81 -3.45
N LEU A 243 10.67 36.62 -2.44
CA LEU A 243 10.97 36.13 -1.08
C LEU A 243 9.73 35.59 -0.36
N SER A 244 8.59 36.27 -0.51
CA SER A 244 7.31 35.85 0.08
C SER A 244 6.77 34.59 -0.61
N ALA A 245 6.92 34.51 -1.93
CA ALA A 245 6.52 33.36 -2.73
C ALA A 245 7.40 32.12 -2.46
N GLU A 246 8.71 32.30 -2.33
CA GLU A 246 9.67 31.24 -1.97
C GLU A 246 9.38 30.68 -0.57
N LEU A 247 9.14 31.55 0.42
CA LEU A 247 8.81 31.15 1.79
C LEU A 247 7.47 30.39 1.83
N ALA A 248 6.44 30.89 1.14
CA ALA A 248 5.15 30.21 1.03
C ALA A 248 5.26 28.86 0.30
N GLY A 249 6.14 28.75 -0.69
CA GLY A 249 6.48 27.49 -1.35
C GLY A 249 7.08 26.47 -0.37
N ARG A 250 8.11 26.86 0.37
CA ARG A 250 8.76 25.99 1.36
C ARG A 250 7.83 25.52 2.47
N LEU A 251 6.93 26.38 2.94
CA LEU A 251 5.92 26.00 3.94
C LEU A 251 4.96 24.94 3.40
N ARG A 252 4.46 25.10 2.17
CA ARG A 252 3.61 24.10 1.51
C ARG A 252 4.32 22.77 1.29
N ASP A 253 5.61 22.81 0.98
CA ASP A 253 6.43 21.61 0.79
C ASP A 253 6.61 20.84 2.10
N ALA A 254 6.93 21.54 3.18
CA ALA A 254 7.02 20.94 4.51
C ALA A 254 5.68 20.32 4.97
N GLU A 255 4.56 20.99 4.71
CA GLU A 255 3.22 20.47 5.00
C GLU A 255 2.90 19.18 4.20
N ALA A 256 3.29 19.13 2.93
CA ALA A 256 3.10 17.95 2.10
C ALA A 256 3.92 16.75 2.61
N VAL A 257 5.19 16.97 2.94
CA VAL A 257 6.03 15.92 3.54
C VAL A 257 5.44 15.47 4.88
N ASP A 258 5.09 16.40 5.76
CA ASP A 258 4.49 16.10 7.06
C ASP A 258 3.19 15.29 6.96
N LEU A 259 2.36 15.59 5.96
CA LEU A 259 1.13 14.85 5.71
C LEU A 259 1.42 13.39 5.33
N LEU A 260 2.39 13.15 4.44
CA LEU A 260 2.77 11.79 4.06
C LEU A 260 3.31 11.03 5.26
N LEU A 261 4.26 11.63 6.01
CA LEU A 261 4.89 10.99 7.15
C LEU A 261 3.87 10.64 8.25
N ARG A 262 2.89 11.53 8.52
CA ARG A 262 1.80 11.25 9.45
C ARG A 262 0.93 10.08 9.00
N ARG A 263 0.66 9.95 7.70
CA ARG A 263 -0.09 8.80 7.14
C ARG A 263 0.68 7.49 7.26
N LEU A 264 1.99 7.52 7.04
CA LEU A 264 2.83 6.33 7.24
C LEU A 264 2.84 5.89 8.71
N LEU A 265 2.88 6.82 9.67
CA LEU A 265 2.73 6.49 11.10
C LEU A 265 1.34 5.98 11.48
N ALA A 266 0.32 6.33 10.70
CA ALA A 266 -1.03 5.79 10.89
C ALA A 266 -1.18 4.35 10.35
N ALA A 267 -0.23 3.85 9.55
CA ALA A 267 -0.25 2.48 9.06
C ALA A 267 -0.24 1.48 10.24
N GLY A 268 -1.10 0.46 10.18
CA GLY A 268 -1.26 -0.52 11.25
C GLY A 268 -2.03 0.00 12.47
N THR A 269 -2.46 1.26 12.49
CA THR A 269 -3.41 1.77 13.48
C THR A 269 -4.85 1.55 13.01
N PRO A 270 -5.85 1.63 13.91
CA PRO A 270 -7.26 1.60 13.50
C PRO A 270 -7.66 2.70 12.51
N ALA A 271 -6.87 3.77 12.36
CA ALA A 271 -7.19 4.86 11.44
C ALA A 271 -6.92 4.53 9.96
N ASP A 272 -6.13 3.48 9.67
CA ASP A 272 -5.72 3.13 8.31
C ASP A 272 -6.14 1.71 7.91
N ALA A 273 -6.13 1.47 6.60
CA ALA A 273 -6.43 0.18 5.99
C ALA A 273 -5.27 -0.81 6.02
N SER A 274 -4.06 -0.35 6.30
CA SER A 274 -2.83 -1.16 6.28
C SER A 274 -2.69 -2.06 7.49
N HIS A 275 -1.93 -3.14 7.32
CA HIS A 275 -1.62 -4.07 8.40
C HIS A 275 -0.11 -4.15 8.64
N LEU A 276 0.30 -3.89 9.88
CA LEU A 276 1.66 -4.08 10.36
C LEU A 276 1.66 -5.22 11.40
N TRP A 277 2.67 -6.09 11.34
CA TRP A 277 2.85 -7.14 12.34
C TRP A 277 4.34 -7.39 12.60
N LEU A 278 4.61 -7.96 13.77
CA LEU A 278 5.94 -8.43 14.14
C LEU A 278 6.13 -9.85 13.65
N SER A 279 7.26 -10.11 13.00
CA SER A 279 7.63 -11.45 12.57
C SER A 279 9.07 -11.78 12.95
N GLU A 280 9.39 -13.07 12.96
CA GLU A 280 10.76 -13.58 13.09
C GLU A 280 11.17 -14.27 11.78
N ARG A 281 12.05 -13.64 11.00
CA ARG A 281 12.46 -14.14 9.67
C ARG A 281 13.42 -15.33 9.76
N GLU A 282 14.33 -15.25 10.73
CA GLU A 282 15.27 -16.28 11.15
C GLU A 282 15.34 -16.24 12.68
N PRO A 283 15.77 -17.32 13.37
CA PRO A 283 15.88 -17.32 14.82
C PRO A 283 16.67 -16.11 15.38
N GLY A 284 15.99 -15.23 16.10
CA GLY A 284 16.54 -14.00 16.67
C GLY A 284 16.52 -12.77 15.74
N GLN A 285 16.05 -12.89 14.49
CA GLN A 285 15.91 -11.78 13.55
C GLN A 285 14.45 -11.29 13.50
N LEU A 286 14.12 -10.34 14.37
CA LEU A 286 12.79 -9.70 14.33
C LEU A 286 12.72 -8.61 13.26
N ALA A 287 11.58 -8.56 12.59
CA ALA A 287 11.24 -7.50 11.65
C ALA A 287 9.80 -7.05 11.87
N VAL A 288 9.52 -5.80 11.50
CA VAL A 288 8.13 -5.37 11.24
C VAL A 288 7.86 -5.63 9.78
N GLU A 289 6.81 -6.40 9.50
CA GLU A 289 6.30 -6.60 8.16
C GLU A 289 5.13 -5.64 7.91
N ALA A 290 4.93 -5.24 6.65
CA ALA A 290 3.95 -4.24 6.29
C ALA A 290 3.15 -4.63 5.03
N LEU A 291 1.87 -4.93 5.21
CA LEU A 291 0.91 -5.04 4.11
C LEU A 291 0.30 -3.64 3.86
N LEU A 292 0.80 -2.98 2.83
CA LEU A 292 0.34 -1.68 2.35
C LEU A 292 -0.21 -1.84 0.93
N PHE A 293 -1.21 -1.05 0.55
CA PHE A 293 -1.70 -0.97 -0.83
C PHE A 293 -1.34 0.42 -1.41
N PRO A 294 -0.20 0.56 -2.12
CA PRO A 294 0.37 1.86 -2.44
C PRO A 294 -0.57 2.74 -3.25
N SER A 295 -1.27 2.19 -4.23
CA SER A 295 -2.12 2.96 -5.14
C SER A 295 -3.19 3.78 -4.42
N GLY A 296 -3.81 3.24 -3.36
CA GLY A 296 -4.81 3.97 -2.57
C GLY A 296 -4.22 5.08 -1.71
N LEU A 297 -3.08 4.82 -1.07
CA LEU A 297 -2.37 5.80 -0.25
C LEU A 297 -1.82 6.93 -1.11
N VAL A 298 -1.15 6.58 -2.22
CA VAL A 298 -0.59 7.50 -3.21
C VAL A 298 -1.67 8.39 -3.78
N ASP A 299 -2.78 7.85 -4.27
CA ASP A 299 -3.86 8.67 -4.85
C ASP A 299 -4.48 9.62 -3.82
N GLN A 300 -4.74 9.15 -2.59
CA GLN A 300 -5.30 10.00 -1.55
C GLN A 300 -4.32 11.10 -1.11
N PHE A 301 -3.01 10.83 -1.14
CA PHE A 301 -1.98 11.83 -0.86
C PHE A 301 -1.93 12.85 -1.99
N VAL A 302 -1.75 12.39 -3.23
CA VAL A 302 -1.64 13.23 -4.42
C VAL A 302 -2.86 14.15 -4.55
N ARG A 303 -4.08 13.63 -4.37
CA ARG A 303 -5.31 14.46 -4.38
C ARG A 303 -5.31 15.55 -3.31
N HIS A 304 -4.70 15.30 -2.16
CA HIS A 304 -4.63 16.30 -1.09
C HIS A 304 -3.55 17.35 -1.39
N ALA A 305 -2.35 16.90 -1.76
CA ALA A 305 -1.22 17.76 -2.09
C ALA A 305 -1.54 18.69 -3.27
N THR A 306 -2.17 18.19 -4.34
CA THR A 306 -2.53 19.02 -5.50
C THR A 306 -3.62 20.04 -5.18
N ARG A 307 -4.57 19.72 -4.29
CA ARG A 307 -5.60 20.68 -3.83
C ARG A 307 -4.99 21.80 -3.01
N ALA A 308 -4.04 21.49 -2.13
CA ALA A 308 -3.31 22.49 -1.36
C ALA A 308 -2.48 23.43 -2.27
N GLN A 309 -2.05 22.95 -3.44
CA GLN A 309 -1.35 23.73 -4.46
C GLN A 309 -2.28 24.53 -5.39
N GLY A 310 -3.60 24.57 -5.13
CA GLY A 310 -4.54 25.37 -5.94
C GLY A 310 -4.83 24.80 -7.33
N ALA A 311 -4.54 23.51 -7.57
CA ALA A 311 -4.90 22.86 -8.82
C ALA A 311 -6.42 22.97 -9.06
N PRO A 312 -6.86 23.20 -10.32
CA PRO A 312 -8.27 23.39 -10.62
C PRO A 312 -9.11 22.19 -10.17
N GLY A 313 -10.37 22.47 -9.82
CA GLY A 313 -11.29 21.50 -9.24
C GLY A 313 -11.50 20.24 -10.10
N PRO A 314 -12.24 19.25 -9.60
CA PRO A 314 -12.38 17.90 -10.17
C PRO A 314 -12.95 17.79 -11.62
N GLY A 315 -13.14 18.91 -12.33
CA GLY A 315 -13.64 18.98 -13.71
C GLY A 315 -12.58 19.20 -14.80
N SER A 316 -11.33 19.57 -14.47
CA SER A 316 -10.25 19.72 -15.45
C SER A 316 -9.12 18.75 -15.15
N GLU A 317 -9.31 17.46 -15.48
CA GLU A 317 -8.20 16.51 -15.42
C GLU A 317 -7.20 16.88 -16.53
N PRO A 318 -5.92 17.16 -16.20
CA PRO A 318 -4.91 17.43 -17.20
C PRO A 318 -4.75 16.24 -18.15
N PRO A 319 -4.22 16.45 -19.37
CA PRO A 319 -3.99 15.37 -20.33
C PRO A 319 -3.18 14.24 -19.67
N GLN A 320 -3.65 13.02 -19.87
CA GLN A 320 -2.98 11.83 -19.34
C GLN A 320 -1.74 11.56 -20.20
N VAL A 321 -0.58 11.88 -19.63
CA VAL A 321 0.72 11.62 -20.24
C VAL A 321 1.27 10.31 -19.67
N LEU A 322 1.55 9.35 -20.55
CA LEU A 322 2.25 8.12 -20.17
C LEU A 322 3.75 8.41 -20.01
N PRO A 323 4.46 7.79 -19.06
CA PRO A 323 5.91 7.96 -18.94
C PRO A 323 6.64 7.29 -20.10
N ALA A 324 7.79 7.85 -20.49
CA ALA A 324 8.74 7.14 -21.34
C ALA A 324 9.40 6.02 -20.55
N ILE A 325 9.54 4.84 -21.18
CA ILE A 325 10.36 3.76 -20.64
C ILE A 325 11.77 3.91 -21.21
N PRO A 326 12.81 4.13 -20.37
CA PRO A 326 14.18 4.27 -20.85
C PRO A 326 14.70 2.96 -21.44
N HIS A 327 15.70 3.04 -22.32
CA HIS A 327 16.35 1.85 -22.84
C HIS A 327 17.18 1.16 -21.76
N ALA A 328 17.23 -0.18 -21.79
CA ALA A 328 17.97 -0.96 -20.80
C ALA A 328 19.47 -0.59 -20.75
N SER A 329 20.07 -0.24 -21.89
CA SER A 329 21.45 0.22 -21.98
C SER A 329 21.76 1.44 -21.12
N ASP A 330 20.78 2.34 -20.96
CA ASP A 330 20.94 3.61 -20.26
C ASP A 330 20.83 3.41 -18.74
N VAL A 331 20.20 2.31 -18.33
CA VAL A 331 19.88 1.99 -16.94
C VAL A 331 20.82 0.94 -16.36
N GLN A 332 21.35 0.02 -17.17
CA GLN A 332 22.15 -1.13 -16.71
C GLN A 332 23.41 -0.72 -15.93
N GLY A 333 24.01 0.42 -16.27
CA GLY A 333 25.18 0.98 -15.58
C GLY A 333 24.88 1.64 -14.23
N LEU A 334 23.60 1.82 -13.87
CA LEU A 334 23.22 2.47 -12.61
C LEU A 334 23.35 1.52 -11.41
N PRO A 335 23.58 2.06 -10.19
CA PRO A 335 23.55 1.26 -8.97
C PRO A 335 22.25 0.44 -8.85
N LEU A 336 22.32 -0.75 -8.25
CA LEU A 336 21.17 -1.66 -8.14
C LEU A 336 19.95 -0.99 -7.50
N LEU A 337 20.14 -0.22 -6.43
CA LEU A 337 19.05 0.50 -5.76
C LEU A 337 18.41 1.54 -6.68
N THR A 338 19.20 2.25 -7.50
CA THR A 338 18.69 3.20 -8.50
C THR A 338 17.86 2.51 -9.57
N ARG A 339 18.32 1.35 -10.07
CA ARG A 339 17.57 0.53 -11.03
C ARG A 339 16.23 0.07 -10.45
N ARG A 340 16.23 -0.40 -9.20
CA ARG A 340 15.01 -0.79 -8.47
C ARG A 340 14.07 0.39 -8.27
N ALA A 341 14.58 1.53 -7.81
CA ALA A 341 13.78 2.74 -7.59
C ALA A 341 13.16 3.25 -8.90
N LEU A 342 13.90 3.24 -10.01
CA LEU A 342 13.37 3.63 -11.31
C LEU A 342 12.20 2.74 -11.75
N VAL A 343 12.37 1.41 -11.67
CA VAL A 343 11.32 0.44 -12.03
C VAL A 343 10.07 0.60 -11.14
N LEU A 344 10.25 0.74 -9.83
CA LEU A 344 9.14 0.97 -8.89
C LEU A 344 8.44 2.31 -9.12
N GLY A 345 9.21 3.36 -9.43
CA GLY A 345 8.70 4.70 -9.73
C GLY A 345 7.85 4.69 -11.01
N LEU A 346 8.37 4.10 -12.09
CA LEU A 346 7.64 3.93 -13.35
C LEU A 346 6.34 3.13 -13.16
N TYR A 347 6.40 2.01 -12.44
CA TYR A 347 5.20 1.24 -12.11
C TYR A 347 4.18 2.09 -11.33
N THR A 348 4.64 2.85 -10.33
CA THR A 348 3.75 3.69 -9.52
C THR A 348 3.04 4.76 -10.36
N VAL A 349 3.74 5.38 -11.31
CA VAL A 349 3.13 6.34 -12.25
C VAL A 349 2.02 5.67 -13.07
N LEU A 350 2.31 4.50 -13.65
CA LEU A 350 1.33 3.74 -14.44
C LEU A 350 0.12 3.30 -13.60
N ALA A 351 0.37 2.78 -12.40
CA ALA A 351 -0.68 2.38 -11.46
C ALA A 351 -1.54 3.58 -11.05
N HIS A 352 -0.93 4.74 -10.79
CA HIS A 352 -1.65 5.97 -10.43
C HIS A 352 -2.55 6.49 -11.55
N LEU A 353 -2.10 6.41 -12.81
CA LEU A 353 -2.94 6.70 -13.98
C LEU A 353 -4.15 5.77 -14.07
N GLN A 354 -4.03 4.55 -13.53
CA GLN A 354 -5.11 3.57 -13.49
C GLN A 354 -5.97 3.64 -12.22
N VAL A 355 -5.67 4.52 -11.24
CA VAL A 355 -6.50 4.59 -10.02
C VAL A 355 -7.89 5.17 -10.30
N SER A 356 -7.98 6.22 -11.14
CA SER A 356 -9.28 6.80 -11.48
C SER A 356 -9.95 5.99 -12.62
N PRO A 357 -11.27 5.74 -12.56
CA PRO A 357 -11.98 5.07 -13.66
C PRO A 357 -11.79 5.77 -15.01
N ARG A 358 -11.89 7.11 -15.04
CA ARG A 358 -11.63 7.93 -16.24
C ARG A 358 -10.18 7.81 -16.71
N GLY A 359 -9.23 7.76 -15.77
CA GLY A 359 -7.84 7.34 -15.92
C GLY A 359 -7.68 6.11 -16.79
N ARG A 360 -8.27 5.02 -16.30
CA ARG A 360 -8.21 3.71 -16.96
C ARG A 360 -8.82 3.72 -18.34
N ASP A 361 -9.98 4.33 -18.50
CA ASP A 361 -10.68 4.34 -19.78
C ASP A 361 -9.90 5.10 -20.86
N ALA A 362 -9.35 6.27 -20.52
CA ALA A 362 -8.59 7.10 -21.45
C ALA A 362 -7.25 6.48 -21.87
N SER A 363 -6.59 5.73 -20.99
CA SER A 363 -5.29 5.09 -21.27
C SER A 363 -5.40 3.62 -21.69
N ARG A 364 -6.62 3.05 -21.76
CA ARG A 364 -6.86 1.62 -22.00
C ARG A 364 -6.18 1.07 -23.26
N GLN A 365 -6.19 1.84 -24.34
CA GLN A 365 -5.64 1.42 -25.64
C GLN A 365 -4.11 1.57 -25.72
N THR A 366 -3.52 2.44 -24.90
CA THR A 366 -2.11 2.84 -25.03
C THR A 366 -1.23 2.30 -23.90
N ILE A 367 -1.80 1.93 -22.75
CA ILE A 367 -1.02 1.49 -21.59
C ILE A 367 -0.39 0.09 -21.76
N GLY A 368 -1.04 -0.80 -22.52
CA GLY A 368 -0.58 -2.19 -22.71
C GLY A 368 0.88 -2.31 -23.17
N PRO A 369 1.27 -1.67 -24.29
CA PRO A 369 2.65 -1.66 -24.76
C PRO A 369 3.65 -1.08 -23.75
N VAL A 370 3.26 -0.05 -23.00
CA VAL A 370 4.13 0.57 -21.98
C VAL A 370 4.38 -0.39 -20.80
N LEU A 371 3.39 -1.21 -20.45
CA LEU A 371 3.55 -2.24 -19.42
C LEU A 371 4.48 -3.36 -19.85
N GLU A 372 4.40 -3.78 -21.11
CA GLU A 372 5.31 -4.77 -21.68
C GLU A 372 6.74 -4.24 -21.73
N GLN A 373 6.93 -2.98 -22.11
CA GLN A 373 8.24 -2.32 -22.08
C GLN A 373 8.81 -2.22 -20.66
N LEU A 374 7.97 -1.89 -19.66
CA LEU A 374 8.41 -1.84 -18.26
C LEU A 374 8.81 -3.22 -17.72
N ALA A 375 8.04 -4.26 -18.04
CA ALA A 375 8.39 -5.63 -17.67
C ALA A 375 9.72 -6.07 -18.32
N ALA A 376 9.88 -5.81 -19.61
CA ALA A 376 11.11 -6.10 -20.35
C ALA A 376 12.32 -5.31 -19.81
N LEU A 377 12.12 -4.03 -19.44
CA LEU A 377 13.16 -3.23 -18.79
C LEU A 377 13.58 -3.87 -17.47
N ALA A 378 12.62 -4.25 -16.62
CA ALA A 378 12.91 -4.86 -15.32
C ALA A 378 13.69 -6.17 -15.48
N ASP A 379 13.30 -7.05 -16.40
CA ASP A 379 14.02 -8.31 -16.66
C ASP A 379 15.41 -8.09 -17.29
N ALA A 380 15.61 -7.01 -18.05
CA ALA A 380 16.91 -6.70 -18.66
C ALA A 380 17.91 -6.06 -17.68
N VAL A 381 17.42 -5.28 -16.71
CA VAL A 381 18.29 -4.47 -15.82
C VAL A 381 18.39 -5.01 -14.40
N LEU A 382 17.61 -6.02 -14.02
CA LEU A 382 17.65 -6.64 -12.69
C LEU A 382 17.89 -8.16 -12.81
N ASP A 383 18.49 -8.75 -11.77
CA ASP A 383 18.71 -10.19 -11.74
C ASP A 383 17.38 -10.97 -11.74
N PRO A 384 17.33 -12.20 -12.30
CA PRO A 384 16.12 -13.03 -12.29
C PRO A 384 15.58 -13.36 -10.88
N ASP A 385 16.43 -13.33 -9.87
CA ASP A 385 16.03 -13.53 -8.46
C ASP A 385 15.76 -12.21 -7.72
N ASP A 386 15.84 -11.05 -8.39
CA ASP A 386 15.54 -9.76 -7.79
C ASP A 386 14.03 -9.62 -7.49
N PRO A 387 13.64 -9.26 -6.26
CA PRO A 387 12.23 -9.16 -5.87
C PRO A 387 11.49 -8.06 -6.63
N VAL A 388 12.16 -6.97 -7.04
CA VAL A 388 11.52 -5.90 -7.83
C VAL A 388 11.21 -6.38 -9.24
N ALA A 389 12.07 -7.21 -9.85
CA ALA A 389 11.79 -7.79 -11.16
C ALA A 389 10.55 -8.71 -11.11
N ALA A 390 10.48 -9.60 -10.12
CA ALA A 390 9.34 -10.49 -9.94
C ALA A 390 8.03 -9.74 -9.65
N LEU A 391 8.07 -8.75 -8.75
CA LEU A 391 6.88 -7.94 -8.43
C LEU A 391 6.42 -7.12 -9.64
N THR A 392 7.33 -6.50 -10.38
CA THR A 392 6.99 -5.71 -11.56
C THR A 392 6.39 -6.60 -12.64
N ALA A 393 6.96 -7.77 -12.91
CA ALA A 393 6.38 -8.72 -13.86
C ALA A 393 4.96 -9.13 -13.46
N CYS A 394 4.74 -9.49 -12.20
CA CYS A 394 3.41 -9.88 -11.73
C CYS A 394 2.41 -8.71 -11.76
N ARG A 395 2.80 -7.52 -11.29
CA ARG A 395 1.94 -6.33 -11.22
C ARG A 395 1.60 -5.76 -12.60
N THR A 396 2.54 -5.76 -13.54
CA THR A 396 2.28 -5.33 -14.92
C THR A 396 1.37 -6.32 -15.65
N ALA A 397 1.56 -7.63 -15.45
CA ALA A 397 0.66 -8.65 -15.99
C ALA A 397 -0.75 -8.57 -15.38
N ASP A 398 -0.86 -8.35 -14.06
CA ASP A 398 -2.13 -8.12 -13.35
C ASP A 398 -2.88 -6.94 -13.97
N MET A 399 -2.20 -5.81 -14.14
CA MET A 399 -2.77 -4.62 -14.75
C MET A 399 -3.15 -4.83 -16.22
N ARG A 400 -2.35 -5.55 -17.02
CA ARG A 400 -2.71 -5.93 -18.40
C ARG A 400 -3.98 -6.77 -18.44
N VAL A 401 -4.11 -7.78 -17.58
CA VAL A 401 -5.34 -8.57 -17.47
C VAL A 401 -6.53 -7.68 -17.11
N GLN A 402 -6.37 -6.80 -16.12
CA GLN A 402 -7.42 -5.86 -15.71
C GLN A 402 -7.86 -4.93 -16.85
N THR A 403 -6.92 -4.40 -17.63
CA THR A 403 -7.17 -3.50 -18.76
C THR A 403 -7.87 -4.21 -19.92
N LEU A 404 -7.46 -5.44 -20.26
CA LEU A 404 -7.93 -6.15 -21.45
C LEU A 404 -9.22 -6.94 -21.21
N ARG A 405 -9.45 -7.46 -20.00
CA ARG A 405 -10.55 -8.36 -19.66
C ARG A 405 -11.96 -7.83 -19.98
N PRO A 406 -12.30 -6.54 -19.85
CA PRO A 406 -13.68 -6.09 -20.09
C PRO A 406 -14.20 -6.36 -21.51
N ASP A 407 -13.33 -6.31 -22.52
CA ASP A 407 -13.67 -6.49 -23.94
C ASP A 407 -13.43 -7.93 -24.40
N GLN A 408 -14.49 -8.60 -24.87
CA GLN A 408 -14.46 -9.99 -25.30
C GLN A 408 -13.59 -10.26 -26.54
N ARG A 409 -13.21 -9.22 -27.28
CA ARG A 409 -12.37 -9.30 -28.49
C ARG A 409 -10.88 -9.44 -28.17
N ASN A 410 -10.47 -9.07 -26.95
CA ASN A 410 -9.08 -9.16 -26.54
C ASN A 410 -8.67 -10.60 -26.21
N ASP A 411 -7.46 -10.99 -26.62
CA ASP A 411 -6.86 -12.27 -26.23
C ASP A 411 -6.21 -12.16 -24.84
N LEU A 412 -6.73 -12.92 -23.88
CA LEU A 412 -6.23 -12.96 -22.51
C LEU A 412 -5.19 -14.06 -22.27
N ARG A 413 -4.91 -14.94 -23.24
CA ARG A 413 -4.04 -16.11 -23.03
C ARG A 413 -2.62 -15.72 -22.61
N ALA A 414 -1.99 -14.80 -23.35
CA ALA A 414 -0.64 -14.34 -23.04
C ALA A 414 -0.60 -13.54 -21.71
N PRO A 415 -1.41 -12.48 -21.49
CA PRO A 415 -1.43 -11.75 -20.22
C PRO A 415 -1.70 -12.63 -19.00
N LEU A 416 -2.60 -13.62 -19.11
CA LEU A 416 -2.90 -14.56 -18.03
C LEU A 416 -1.73 -15.52 -17.76
N THR A 417 -1.05 -15.98 -18.81
CA THR A 417 0.15 -16.82 -18.67
C THR A 417 1.25 -16.06 -17.95
N ASP A 418 1.48 -14.80 -18.33
CA ASP A 418 2.45 -13.90 -17.69
C ASP A 418 2.09 -13.66 -16.22
N LEU A 419 0.79 -13.45 -15.90
CA LEU A 419 0.32 -13.26 -14.53
C LEU A 419 0.56 -14.51 -13.67
N LEU A 420 0.22 -15.70 -14.19
CA LEU A 420 0.43 -16.95 -13.48
C LEU A 420 1.93 -17.22 -13.24
N ALA A 421 2.78 -16.96 -14.24
CA ALA A 421 4.22 -17.10 -14.12
C ALA A 421 4.82 -16.10 -13.12
N GLY A 422 4.38 -14.83 -13.17
CA GLY A 422 4.78 -13.80 -12.23
C GLY A 422 4.38 -14.14 -10.79
N LEU A 423 3.14 -14.62 -10.59
CA LEU A 423 2.64 -15.04 -9.29
C LEU A 423 3.43 -16.26 -8.75
N ASP A 424 3.71 -17.26 -9.58
CA ASP A 424 4.54 -18.40 -9.21
C ASP A 424 5.96 -17.95 -8.82
N ARG A 425 6.56 -17.00 -9.55
CA ARG A 425 7.87 -16.42 -9.22
C ARG A 425 7.84 -15.72 -7.87
N CYS A 426 6.82 -14.90 -7.58
CA CYS A 426 6.65 -14.24 -6.28
C CYS A 426 6.47 -15.25 -5.13
N GLU A 427 5.64 -16.29 -5.30
CA GLU A 427 5.48 -17.36 -4.31
C GLU A 427 6.80 -18.11 -4.04
N ASN A 428 7.57 -18.41 -5.09
CA ASN A 428 8.87 -19.08 -4.96
C ASN A 428 9.90 -18.20 -4.24
N LEU A 429 9.95 -16.90 -4.53
CA LEU A 429 10.85 -15.97 -3.82
C LEU A 429 10.43 -15.77 -2.37
N LEU A 430 9.13 -15.75 -2.07
CA LEU A 430 8.62 -15.73 -0.69
C LEU A 430 9.09 -16.97 0.07
N ALA A 431 8.91 -18.17 -0.50
CA ALA A 431 9.34 -19.43 0.13
C ALA A 431 10.85 -19.50 0.37
N ARG A 432 11.65 -18.83 -0.46
CA ARG A 432 13.12 -18.70 -0.33
C ARG A 432 13.56 -17.57 0.62
N GLY A 433 12.64 -16.77 1.16
CA GLY A 433 12.95 -15.59 1.98
C GLY A 433 13.54 -14.40 1.18
N LEU A 434 13.46 -14.44 -0.15
CA LEU A 434 14.00 -13.42 -1.06
C LEU A 434 12.99 -12.31 -1.36
N LEU A 435 11.69 -12.52 -1.16
CA LEU A 435 10.67 -11.48 -1.19
C LEU A 435 10.15 -11.19 0.23
N ASP A 436 9.95 -9.92 0.59
CA ASP A 436 9.33 -9.59 1.88
C ASP A 436 7.85 -9.99 1.92
N ARG A 437 7.37 -10.33 3.11
CA ARG A 437 6.04 -10.92 3.30
C ARG A 437 4.92 -9.94 2.97
N GLY A 438 5.13 -8.66 3.28
CA GLY A 438 4.18 -7.58 3.00
C GLY A 438 3.94 -7.38 1.50
N ALA A 439 5.01 -7.28 0.71
CA ALA A 439 4.92 -7.16 -0.75
C ALA A 439 4.37 -8.42 -1.40
N ALA A 440 4.76 -9.61 -0.91
CA ALA A 440 4.19 -10.87 -1.37
C ALA A 440 2.67 -10.94 -1.12
N ALA A 441 2.21 -10.60 0.09
CA ALA A 441 0.79 -10.61 0.43
C ALA A 441 -0.02 -9.63 -0.42
N GLU A 442 0.52 -8.44 -0.71
CA GLU A 442 -0.11 -7.45 -1.59
C GLU A 442 -0.28 -7.98 -3.01
N VAL A 443 0.81 -8.45 -3.64
CA VAL A 443 0.77 -8.91 -5.03
C VAL A 443 -0.07 -10.18 -5.21
N ILE A 444 0.00 -11.12 -4.26
CA ILE A 444 -0.81 -12.35 -4.27
C ILE A 444 -2.29 -11.98 -4.16
N SER A 445 -2.65 -11.08 -3.25
CA SER A 445 -4.04 -10.63 -3.09
C SER A 445 -4.57 -9.96 -4.36
N SER A 446 -3.78 -9.10 -5.01
CA SER A 446 -4.16 -8.44 -6.26
C SER A 446 -4.37 -9.46 -7.39
N ALA A 447 -3.38 -10.32 -7.63
CA ALA A 447 -3.45 -11.34 -8.67
C ALA A 447 -4.64 -12.30 -8.46
N CYS A 448 -4.93 -12.69 -7.21
CA CYS A 448 -6.09 -13.51 -6.89
C CYS A 448 -7.43 -12.85 -7.28
N VAL A 449 -7.54 -11.52 -7.15
CA VAL A 449 -8.76 -10.80 -7.55
C VAL A 449 -8.96 -10.89 -9.07
N GLU A 450 -7.91 -10.68 -9.86
CA GLU A 450 -8.02 -10.75 -11.32
C GLU A 450 -8.16 -12.19 -11.83
N LEU A 451 -7.47 -13.17 -11.24
CA LEU A 451 -7.67 -14.59 -11.53
C LEU A 451 -9.12 -15.03 -11.24
N LEU A 452 -9.72 -14.57 -10.14
CA LEU A 452 -11.13 -14.82 -9.83
C LEU A 452 -12.07 -14.12 -10.83
N ALA A 453 -11.69 -12.95 -11.34
CA ALA A 453 -12.45 -12.26 -12.36
C ALA A 453 -12.42 -13.03 -13.70
N VAL A 454 -11.25 -13.51 -14.12
CA VAL A 454 -11.07 -14.37 -15.31
C VAL A 454 -11.80 -15.69 -15.15
N ARG A 455 -11.70 -16.37 -14.00
CA ARG A 455 -12.43 -17.61 -13.70
C ARG A 455 -13.92 -17.47 -13.99
N ARG A 456 -14.54 -16.39 -13.54
CA ARG A 456 -15.98 -16.12 -13.76
C ARG A 456 -16.31 -15.88 -15.22
N THR A 457 -15.49 -15.11 -15.93
CA THR A 457 -15.69 -14.89 -17.37
C THR A 457 -15.50 -16.17 -18.17
N ASN A 458 -14.51 -17.01 -17.82
CA ASN A 458 -14.25 -18.27 -18.52
C ASN A 458 -15.35 -19.32 -18.29
N ALA A 459 -15.97 -19.34 -17.10
CA ALA A 459 -17.12 -20.20 -16.83
C ALA A 459 -18.31 -19.94 -17.79
N GLN A 460 -18.40 -18.73 -18.36
CA GLN A 460 -19.42 -18.36 -19.34
C GLN A 460 -18.96 -18.61 -20.80
N ARG A 461 -17.68 -18.91 -21.03
CA ARG A 461 -17.06 -19.04 -22.37
C ARG A 461 -15.98 -20.14 -22.38
N PRO A 462 -16.33 -21.42 -22.20
CA PRO A 462 -15.36 -22.51 -22.08
C PRO A 462 -14.44 -22.68 -23.31
N ASP A 463 -14.86 -22.21 -24.48
CA ASP A 463 -14.11 -22.32 -25.74
C ASP A 463 -13.05 -21.23 -25.95
N ALA A 464 -12.86 -20.32 -24.98
CA ALA A 464 -11.91 -19.21 -25.10
C ALA A 464 -10.42 -19.62 -25.04
N GLY A 465 -10.12 -20.92 -24.86
CA GLY A 465 -8.74 -21.41 -24.75
C GLY A 465 -8.02 -20.99 -23.46
N LEU A 466 -8.76 -20.53 -22.45
CA LEU A 466 -8.26 -20.16 -21.13
C LEU A 466 -8.32 -21.35 -20.16
N PRO A 467 -7.49 -21.37 -19.09
CA PRO A 467 -7.53 -22.43 -18.08
C PRO A 467 -8.93 -22.62 -17.50
N SER A 468 -9.37 -23.88 -17.37
CA SER A 468 -10.71 -24.20 -16.88
C SER A 468 -10.99 -23.61 -15.49
N PRO A 469 -12.26 -23.30 -15.15
CA PRO A 469 -12.60 -22.78 -13.81
C PRO A 469 -12.04 -23.64 -12.67
N ALA A 470 -12.10 -24.98 -12.81
CA ALA A 470 -11.54 -25.91 -11.81
C ALA A 470 -10.00 -25.84 -11.69
N ALA A 471 -9.29 -25.56 -12.78
CA ALA A 471 -7.85 -25.35 -12.74
C ALA A 471 -7.50 -24.03 -12.02
N LEU A 472 -8.26 -22.96 -12.31
CA LEU A 472 -8.12 -21.67 -11.64
C LEU A 472 -8.48 -21.76 -10.15
N ASP A 473 -9.49 -22.55 -9.77
CA ASP A 473 -9.85 -22.78 -8.37
C ASP A 473 -8.70 -23.43 -7.59
N ARG A 474 -8.09 -24.48 -8.13
CA ARG A 474 -6.90 -25.10 -7.51
C ARG A 474 -5.75 -24.09 -7.36
N ARG A 475 -5.53 -23.25 -8.37
CA ARG A 475 -4.49 -22.21 -8.32
C ARG A 475 -4.79 -21.14 -7.28
N LEU A 476 -6.04 -20.69 -7.19
CA LEU A 476 -6.51 -19.71 -6.22
C LEU A 476 -6.39 -20.23 -4.78
N HIS A 477 -6.77 -21.48 -4.52
CA HIS A 477 -6.56 -22.09 -3.18
C HIS A 477 -5.07 -22.11 -2.79
N ARG A 478 -4.18 -22.46 -3.71
CA ARG A 478 -2.72 -22.41 -3.48
C ARG A 478 -2.24 -20.98 -3.20
N ALA A 479 -2.69 -20.00 -3.99
CA ALA A 479 -2.32 -18.60 -3.81
C ALA A 479 -2.80 -18.06 -2.45
N TRP A 480 -4.05 -18.32 -2.07
CA TRP A 480 -4.59 -17.92 -0.77
C TRP A 480 -3.87 -18.61 0.39
N ALA A 481 -3.42 -19.85 0.20
CA ALA A 481 -2.59 -20.54 1.18
C ALA A 481 -1.24 -19.82 1.39
N ALA A 482 -0.59 -19.35 0.31
CA ALA A 482 0.63 -18.55 0.38
C ALA A 482 0.38 -17.14 0.97
N PHE A 483 -0.76 -16.52 0.67
CA PHE A 483 -1.18 -15.26 1.29
C PHE A 483 -1.31 -15.38 2.82
N HIS A 484 -1.98 -16.43 3.31
CA HIS A 484 -2.11 -16.67 4.75
C HIS A 484 -0.76 -16.97 5.42
N GLU A 485 0.13 -17.69 4.72
CA GLU A 485 1.50 -17.94 5.18
C GLU A 485 2.31 -16.65 5.28
N ALA A 486 2.21 -15.78 4.27
CA ALA A 486 2.87 -14.47 4.28
C ALA A 486 2.41 -13.62 5.47
N LEU A 487 1.12 -13.63 5.79
CA LEU A 487 0.57 -12.90 6.94
C LEU A 487 0.74 -13.61 8.29
N GLU A 488 1.34 -14.81 8.31
CA GLU A 488 1.43 -15.66 9.51
C GLU A 488 0.07 -15.87 10.21
N VAL A 489 -1.02 -15.90 9.44
CA VAL A 489 -2.37 -16.16 9.96
C VAL A 489 -2.55 -17.68 10.05
N PRO A 490 -2.67 -18.26 11.26
CA PRO A 490 -2.79 -19.71 11.39
C PRO A 490 -4.10 -20.20 10.78
N ARG A 491 -4.04 -21.19 9.88
CA ARG A 491 -5.20 -21.68 9.10
C ARG A 491 -6.38 -22.12 9.98
N PHE A 492 -6.10 -22.73 11.13
CA PHE A 492 -7.11 -23.20 12.09
C PHE A 492 -7.84 -22.06 12.83
N HIS A 493 -7.42 -20.81 12.68
CA HIS A 493 -8.09 -19.67 13.29
C HIS A 493 -9.20 -19.08 12.42
N LEU A 494 -9.21 -19.30 11.10
CA LEU A 494 -10.25 -18.75 10.20
C LEU A 494 -11.65 -19.30 10.52
N ASP A 495 -11.72 -20.52 11.06
CA ASP A 495 -12.97 -21.19 11.45
C ASP A 495 -13.35 -20.96 12.93
N SER A 496 -12.48 -20.30 13.71
CA SER A 496 -12.69 -20.07 15.14
C SER A 496 -13.25 -18.66 15.37
N PRO A 497 -14.32 -18.47 16.17
CA PRO A 497 -14.91 -17.16 16.50
C PRO A 497 -14.04 -16.34 17.48
N LEU A 498 -12.72 -16.48 17.42
CA LEU A 498 -11.83 -15.78 18.34
C LEU A 498 -11.77 -14.28 18.02
N PRO A 499 -11.84 -13.41 19.04
CA PRO A 499 -11.84 -11.95 18.89
C PRO A 499 -10.51 -11.36 18.38
N ARG A 500 -9.50 -12.17 18.02
CA ARG A 500 -8.19 -11.70 17.52
C ARG A 500 -8.14 -11.48 16.01
N LEU A 501 -8.95 -12.18 15.21
CA LEU A 501 -8.94 -12.06 13.74
C LEU A 501 -9.34 -10.67 13.20
N PRO A 502 -10.36 -9.99 13.77
CA PRO A 502 -10.69 -8.62 13.37
C PRO A 502 -9.51 -7.66 13.53
N GLY A 503 -8.67 -7.84 14.56
CA GLY A 503 -7.46 -7.03 14.80
C GLY A 503 -6.21 -7.47 14.02
N LEU A 504 -6.13 -8.74 13.59
CA LEU A 504 -4.96 -9.26 12.88
C LEU A 504 -5.01 -9.00 11.37
N ALA A 505 -6.10 -9.26 10.66
CA ALA A 505 -6.14 -9.05 9.20
C ALA A 505 -7.55 -8.90 8.62
N GLY A 506 -8.57 -8.71 9.45
CA GLY A 506 -9.98 -8.81 9.03
C GLY A 506 -10.35 -7.86 7.88
N TYR A 507 -9.71 -6.69 7.80
CA TYR A 507 -9.85 -5.78 6.66
C TYR A 507 -9.39 -6.43 5.35
N HIS A 508 -8.27 -7.17 5.35
CA HIS A 508 -7.65 -7.75 4.15
C HIS A 508 -8.24 -9.09 3.72
N LEU A 509 -8.96 -9.78 4.60
CA LEU A 509 -9.65 -11.04 4.27
C LEU A 509 -10.85 -10.88 3.33
N GLN A 510 -11.26 -9.64 3.02
CA GLN A 510 -12.32 -9.33 2.05
C GLN A 510 -12.13 -10.08 0.73
N ASN A 511 -10.91 -10.09 0.16
CA ASN A 511 -10.66 -10.69 -1.15
C ASN A 511 -10.71 -12.23 -1.10
N TYR A 512 -10.24 -12.82 0.00
CA TYR A 512 -10.36 -14.26 0.25
C TYR A 512 -11.84 -14.66 0.43
N ALA A 513 -12.59 -13.93 1.26
CA ALA A 513 -14.02 -14.15 1.43
C ALA A 513 -14.80 -13.95 0.11
N ALA A 514 -14.38 -13.01 -0.74
CA ALA A 514 -14.93 -12.80 -2.07
C ALA A 514 -14.69 -13.98 -3.03
N PHE A 515 -13.52 -14.62 -2.93
CA PHE A 515 -13.20 -15.84 -3.65
C PHE A 515 -14.13 -16.98 -3.23
N LEU A 516 -14.24 -17.24 -1.93
CA LEU A 516 -15.15 -18.27 -1.41
C LEU A 516 -16.61 -17.99 -1.78
N ALA A 517 -17.04 -16.72 -1.71
CA ALA A 517 -18.39 -16.30 -2.10
C ALA A 517 -18.71 -16.46 -3.59
N ALA A 518 -17.68 -16.67 -4.43
CA ALA A 518 -17.86 -16.96 -5.85
C ALA A 518 -17.82 -18.48 -6.15
N SER A 519 -17.59 -19.34 -5.14
CA SER A 519 -17.56 -20.80 -5.30
C SER A 519 -18.96 -21.35 -5.61
N THR A 520 -19.01 -22.53 -6.20
CA THR A 520 -20.24 -23.33 -6.33
C THR A 520 -20.36 -24.36 -5.21
N ASP A 521 -19.32 -24.53 -4.39
CA ASP A 521 -19.34 -25.41 -3.22
C ASP A 521 -20.06 -24.73 -2.06
N GLU A 522 -21.11 -25.39 -1.55
CA GLU A 522 -21.90 -24.92 -0.43
C GLU A 522 -21.07 -24.76 0.86
N ALA A 523 -20.00 -25.55 1.06
CA ALA A 523 -19.09 -25.39 2.19
C ALA A 523 -18.35 -24.06 2.12
N ASP A 524 -17.77 -23.72 0.96
CA ASP A 524 -17.10 -22.44 0.73
C ASP A 524 -18.06 -21.26 0.93
N LEU A 525 -19.29 -21.37 0.41
CA LEU A 525 -20.29 -20.31 0.56
C LEU A 525 -20.64 -20.07 2.03
N ARG A 526 -20.79 -21.13 2.84
CA ARG A 526 -21.04 -21.01 4.29
C ARG A 526 -19.84 -20.39 5.01
N THR A 527 -18.62 -20.80 4.66
CA THR A 527 -17.38 -20.19 5.19
C THR A 527 -17.30 -18.72 4.83
N ALA A 528 -17.66 -18.34 3.59
CA ALA A 528 -17.70 -16.95 3.16
C ALA A 528 -18.69 -16.13 4.00
N ILE A 529 -19.92 -16.63 4.20
CA ILE A 529 -20.91 -15.97 5.08
C ILE A 529 -20.37 -15.82 6.50
N GLY A 530 -19.73 -16.86 7.03
CA GLY A 530 -19.08 -16.83 8.35
C GLY A 530 -18.07 -15.68 8.44
N LEU A 531 -17.10 -15.64 7.50
CA LEU A 531 -16.07 -14.60 7.45
C LEU A 531 -16.64 -13.20 7.28
N PHE A 532 -17.63 -13.00 6.40
CA PHE A 532 -18.26 -11.71 6.22
C PHE A 532 -18.95 -11.24 7.49
N THR A 533 -19.67 -12.13 8.17
CA THR A 533 -20.48 -11.78 9.33
C THR A 533 -19.63 -11.52 10.57
N SER A 534 -18.62 -12.35 10.84
CA SER A 534 -17.84 -12.30 12.09
C SER A 534 -16.55 -11.48 11.98
N VAL A 535 -16.00 -11.29 10.78
CA VAL A 535 -14.68 -10.66 10.61
C VAL A 535 -14.75 -9.43 9.69
N VAL A 536 -15.15 -9.61 8.44
CA VAL A 536 -14.93 -8.59 7.40
C VAL A 536 -15.88 -7.41 7.53
N ILE A 537 -17.19 -7.63 7.63
CA ILE A 537 -18.17 -6.54 7.78
C ILE A 537 -17.96 -5.79 9.11
N PRO A 538 -17.72 -6.45 10.26
CA PRO A 538 -17.38 -5.74 11.50
C PRO A 538 -16.14 -4.85 11.35
N ALA A 539 -15.02 -5.37 10.82
CA ALA A 539 -13.79 -4.60 10.64
C ALA A 539 -13.99 -3.38 9.70
N ARG A 540 -14.72 -3.57 8.60
CA ARG A 540 -15.03 -2.49 7.64
C ARG A 540 -16.05 -1.49 8.20
N SER A 541 -16.95 -1.92 9.08
CA SER A 541 -17.91 -1.05 9.78
C SER A 541 -17.18 -0.14 10.76
N GLU A 542 -16.28 -0.70 11.55
CA GLU A 542 -15.46 0.06 12.50
C GLU A 542 -14.59 1.08 11.75
N PHE A 543 -13.97 0.68 10.64
CA PHE A 543 -13.23 1.58 9.76
C PHE A 543 -14.10 2.73 9.24
N ALA A 544 -15.31 2.43 8.75
CA ALA A 544 -16.24 3.44 8.24
C ALA A 544 -16.69 4.42 9.32
N ILE A 545 -16.96 3.95 10.54
CA ILE A 545 -17.32 4.81 11.69
C ILE A 545 -16.17 5.75 12.05
N ARG A 546 -14.94 5.23 12.11
CA ARG A 546 -13.77 6.02 12.53
C ARG A 546 -13.33 7.04 11.50
N THR A 547 -13.36 6.67 10.22
CA THR A 547 -12.81 7.49 9.12
C THR A 547 -13.86 8.29 8.37
N GLY A 548 -15.15 7.97 8.54
CA GLY A 548 -16.24 8.50 7.72
C GLY A 548 -16.26 7.98 6.27
N HIS A 549 -15.35 7.06 5.90
CA HIS A 549 -15.27 6.51 4.54
C HIS A 549 -16.01 5.17 4.46
N SER A 550 -17.16 5.16 3.79
CA SER A 550 -18.07 4.01 3.76
C SER A 550 -17.88 3.08 2.56
N ALA A 551 -17.16 3.50 1.51
CA ALA A 551 -16.90 2.67 0.32
C ALA A 551 -16.33 1.26 0.62
N PRO A 552 -15.36 1.08 1.54
CA PRO A 552 -14.91 -0.24 1.99
C PRO A 552 -16.02 -1.14 2.54
N LEU A 553 -16.89 -0.58 3.39
CA LEU A 553 -18.02 -1.30 3.98
C LEU A 553 -19.07 -1.66 2.92
N ARG A 554 -19.42 -0.71 2.03
CA ARG A 554 -20.31 -0.96 0.90
C ARG A 554 -19.79 -2.13 0.06
N ASN A 555 -18.49 -2.15 -0.26
CA ASN A 555 -17.88 -3.23 -1.03
C ASN A 555 -17.98 -4.59 -0.30
N ALA A 556 -17.79 -4.62 1.02
CA ALA A 556 -17.98 -5.83 1.81
C ALA A 556 -19.43 -6.34 1.75
N LEU A 557 -20.40 -5.45 1.96
CA LEU A 557 -21.83 -5.78 1.93
C LEU A 557 -22.28 -6.30 0.55
N GLN A 558 -21.91 -5.61 -0.53
CA GLN A 558 -22.29 -6.03 -1.89
C GLN A 558 -21.64 -7.36 -2.29
N VAL A 559 -20.40 -7.63 -1.85
CA VAL A 559 -19.72 -8.89 -2.23
C VAL A 559 -20.27 -10.07 -1.41
N ALA A 560 -20.60 -9.84 -0.13
CA ALA A 560 -21.18 -10.86 0.74
C ALA A 560 -22.48 -11.44 0.17
N THR A 561 -23.24 -10.66 -0.59
CA THR A 561 -24.51 -11.11 -1.17
C THR A 561 -24.35 -12.17 -2.24
N ARG A 562 -23.16 -12.34 -2.84
CA ARG A 562 -22.91 -13.48 -3.74
C ARG A 562 -23.09 -14.81 -3.02
N ALA A 563 -22.54 -14.91 -1.81
CA ALA A 563 -22.61 -16.16 -1.05
C ALA A 563 -24.05 -16.47 -0.60
N SER A 564 -24.79 -15.46 -0.14
CA SER A 564 -26.18 -15.67 0.29
C SER A 564 -27.10 -15.94 -0.90
N THR A 565 -26.88 -15.30 -2.05
CA THR A 565 -27.61 -15.59 -3.29
C THR A 565 -27.34 -17.02 -3.77
N GLY A 566 -26.08 -17.45 -3.81
CA GLY A 566 -25.71 -18.83 -4.19
C GLY A 566 -26.29 -19.89 -3.25
N LEU A 567 -26.27 -19.65 -1.93
CA LEU A 567 -26.90 -20.53 -0.95
C LEU A 567 -28.43 -20.57 -1.08
N ALA A 568 -29.05 -19.43 -1.38
CA ALA A 568 -30.49 -19.35 -1.61
C ALA A 568 -30.90 -20.12 -2.86
N GLU A 569 -30.14 -20.01 -3.95
CA GLU A 569 -30.38 -20.75 -5.20
C GLU A 569 -30.18 -22.26 -5.02
N ALA A 570 -29.12 -22.68 -4.31
CA ALA A 570 -28.88 -24.09 -4.00
C ALA A 570 -30.01 -24.69 -3.14
N ALA A 571 -30.44 -23.97 -2.10
CA ALA A 571 -31.57 -24.39 -1.26
C ALA A 571 -32.88 -24.45 -2.06
N ARG A 572 -33.13 -23.47 -2.95
CA ARG A 572 -34.30 -23.45 -3.84
C ARG A 572 -34.29 -24.67 -4.78
N ALA A 573 -33.15 -25.00 -5.36
CA ALA A 573 -33.00 -26.16 -6.25
C ALA A 573 -33.28 -27.50 -5.54
N ARG A 574 -33.03 -27.58 -4.23
CA ARG A 574 -33.39 -28.74 -3.39
C ARG A 574 -34.83 -28.73 -2.87
N GLY A 575 -35.61 -27.69 -3.16
CA GLY A 575 -36.97 -27.52 -2.63
C GLY A 575 -37.03 -27.03 -1.18
N GLU A 576 -35.91 -26.60 -0.60
CA GLU A 576 -35.81 -26.09 0.78
C GLU A 576 -36.22 -24.60 0.86
N ILE A 577 -37.48 -24.29 0.51
CA ILE A 577 -37.93 -22.90 0.32
C ILE A 577 -37.71 -22.01 1.55
N ALA A 578 -37.99 -22.50 2.76
CA ALA A 578 -37.77 -21.72 3.98
C ALA A 578 -36.28 -21.37 4.20
N GLN A 579 -35.37 -22.28 3.84
CA GLN A 579 -33.93 -22.03 3.91
C GLN A 579 -33.49 -21.04 2.82
N ALA A 580 -34.03 -21.18 1.60
CA ALA A 580 -33.78 -20.26 0.50
C ALA A 580 -34.21 -18.82 0.86
N MET A 581 -35.39 -18.67 1.46
CA MET A 581 -35.91 -17.38 1.93
C MET A 581 -35.01 -16.74 2.98
N ARG A 582 -34.51 -17.52 3.97
CA ARG A 582 -33.58 -16.99 4.99
C ARG A 582 -32.30 -16.42 4.36
N TRP A 583 -31.73 -17.14 3.40
CA TRP A 583 -30.51 -16.69 2.72
C TRP A 583 -30.78 -15.46 1.83
N ALA A 584 -31.88 -15.44 1.09
CA ALA A 584 -32.27 -14.28 0.29
C ALA A 584 -32.56 -13.04 1.16
N GLN A 585 -33.20 -13.23 2.32
CA GLN A 585 -33.43 -12.16 3.30
C GLN A 585 -32.12 -11.56 3.81
N GLN A 586 -31.12 -12.40 4.12
CA GLN A 586 -29.79 -11.94 4.51
C GLN A 586 -29.12 -11.12 3.40
N GLY A 587 -29.18 -11.59 2.15
CA GLY A 587 -28.65 -10.87 0.98
C GLY A 587 -29.31 -9.50 0.80
N ARG A 588 -30.64 -9.45 0.85
CA ARG A 588 -31.41 -8.20 0.79
C ARG A 588 -30.99 -7.23 1.90
N ALA A 589 -30.93 -7.69 3.15
CA ALA A 589 -30.56 -6.85 4.28
C ALA A 589 -29.18 -6.18 4.10
N TRP A 590 -28.20 -6.90 3.55
CA TRP A 590 -26.89 -6.32 3.23
C TRP A 590 -26.96 -5.28 2.11
N ILE A 591 -27.71 -5.51 1.04
CA ILE A 591 -27.88 -4.53 -0.05
C ILE A 591 -28.61 -3.28 0.44
N CYS A 592 -29.72 -3.43 1.16
CA CYS A 592 -30.45 -2.27 1.71
C CYS A 592 -29.51 -1.43 2.60
N ARG A 593 -28.72 -2.06 3.46
CA ARG A 593 -27.70 -1.37 4.26
C ARG A 593 -26.61 -0.69 3.41
N ALA A 594 -26.23 -1.28 2.28
CA ALA A 594 -25.27 -0.67 1.36
C ALA A 594 -25.87 0.55 0.64
N LEU A 595 -27.16 0.50 0.29
CA LEU A 595 -27.90 1.58 -0.37
C LEU A 595 -28.13 2.80 0.54
N THR A 596 -28.24 2.61 1.86
CA THR A 596 -28.44 3.75 2.79
C THR A 596 -27.23 4.66 2.93
N ALA A 597 -26.04 4.25 2.47
CA ALA A 597 -24.85 5.08 2.54
C ALA A 597 -24.88 6.21 1.49
N THR A 598 -24.70 7.46 1.91
CA THR A 598 -24.70 8.63 1.02
C THR A 598 -23.71 8.52 -0.15
N GLU A 599 -22.55 7.88 0.07
CA GLU A 599 -21.57 7.62 -0.98
C GLU A 599 -22.09 6.67 -2.07
N THR A 600 -23.02 5.76 -1.74
CA THR A 600 -23.64 4.86 -2.71
C THR A 600 -24.56 5.63 -3.66
N GLY A 601 -25.37 6.56 -3.14
CA GLY A 601 -26.18 7.44 -3.98
C GLY A 601 -25.32 8.20 -4.99
N ARG A 602 -24.28 8.90 -4.51
CA ARG A 602 -23.33 9.63 -5.38
C ARG A 602 -22.63 8.73 -6.41
N LEU A 603 -22.37 7.47 -6.06
CA LEU A 603 -21.76 6.50 -6.97
C LEU A 603 -22.72 6.13 -8.11
N LEU A 604 -24.00 5.95 -7.79
CA LEU A 604 -25.04 5.54 -8.76
C LEU A 604 -25.53 6.72 -9.61
N ASP A 605 -25.55 7.93 -9.06
CA ASP A 605 -25.96 9.16 -9.74
C ASP A 605 -24.85 9.75 -10.63
N GLY A 606 -23.63 9.18 -10.59
CA GLY A 606 -22.50 9.68 -11.34
C GLY A 606 -22.63 9.46 -12.85
N GLU A 607 -22.49 10.53 -13.64
CA GLU A 607 -22.47 10.46 -15.10
C GLU A 607 -21.10 10.83 -15.69
N PRO A 608 -20.56 10.05 -16.65
CA PRO A 608 -21.06 8.74 -17.10
C PRO A 608 -20.94 7.66 -15.99
N PRO A 609 -21.73 6.56 -16.06
CA PRO A 609 -21.61 5.44 -15.12
C PRO A 609 -20.19 4.90 -15.01
N THR A 610 -19.77 4.52 -13.81
CA THR A 610 -18.42 4.01 -13.55
C THR A 610 -18.40 2.49 -13.36
N GLU A 611 -17.24 1.86 -13.55
CA GLU A 611 -17.06 0.44 -13.28
C GLU A 611 -17.47 0.05 -11.83
N ASN A 612 -17.18 0.90 -10.85
CA ASN A 612 -17.54 0.64 -9.45
C ASN A 612 -19.06 0.63 -9.23
N ALA A 613 -19.79 1.53 -9.90
CA ALA A 613 -21.25 1.56 -9.87
C ALA A 613 -21.82 0.28 -10.49
N CYS A 614 -21.24 -0.18 -11.60
CA CYS A 614 -21.66 -1.40 -12.28
C CYS A 614 -21.35 -2.67 -11.49
N ARG A 615 -20.16 -2.73 -10.85
CA ARG A 615 -19.81 -3.83 -9.93
C ARG A 615 -20.78 -3.92 -8.76
N PHE A 616 -21.26 -2.79 -8.24
CA PHE A 616 -22.32 -2.77 -7.23
C PHE A 616 -23.65 -3.24 -7.80
N ALA A 617 -24.09 -2.71 -8.94
CA ALA A 617 -25.34 -3.07 -9.60
C ALA A 617 -25.45 -4.56 -9.93
N LEU A 618 -24.39 -5.16 -10.49
CA LEU A 618 -24.31 -6.59 -10.82
C LEU A 618 -24.34 -7.51 -9.58
N LEU A 619 -24.18 -6.96 -8.37
CA LEU A 619 -24.26 -7.70 -7.11
C LEU A 619 -25.56 -7.45 -6.35
N ALA A 620 -26.06 -6.21 -6.44
CA ALA A 620 -27.27 -5.78 -5.78
C ALA A 620 -28.53 -6.28 -6.50
N ALA A 621 -28.60 -6.12 -7.83
CA ALA A 621 -29.79 -6.51 -8.60
C ALA A 621 -30.13 -8.00 -8.46
N PRO A 622 -29.19 -8.97 -8.58
CA PRO A 622 -29.52 -10.39 -8.38
C PRO A 622 -30.08 -10.70 -6.99
N ALA A 623 -29.54 -10.07 -5.94
CA ALA A 623 -29.98 -10.29 -4.57
C ALA A 623 -31.40 -9.74 -4.31
N LEU A 624 -31.71 -8.55 -4.83
CA LEU A 624 -33.05 -7.96 -4.75
C LEU A 624 -34.08 -8.77 -5.54
N LEU A 625 -33.74 -9.19 -6.76
CA LEU A 625 -34.60 -10.02 -7.60
C LEU A 625 -34.88 -11.39 -6.97
N LEU A 626 -33.86 -12.05 -6.42
CA LEU A 626 -34.05 -13.35 -5.78
C LEU A 626 -34.92 -13.24 -4.53
N ALA A 627 -34.81 -12.16 -3.75
CA ALA A 627 -35.70 -11.91 -2.63
C ALA A 627 -37.16 -11.74 -3.08
N ALA A 628 -37.39 -11.09 -4.23
CA ALA A 628 -38.73 -10.92 -4.81
C ALA A 628 -39.32 -12.24 -5.30
N GLU A 629 -38.55 -13.02 -6.06
CA GLU A 629 -38.95 -14.34 -6.57
C GLU A 629 -39.33 -15.29 -5.43
N LEU A 630 -38.59 -15.26 -4.32
CA LEU A 630 -38.82 -16.09 -3.13
C LEU A 630 -39.87 -15.51 -2.17
N ARG A 631 -40.45 -14.34 -2.48
CA ARG A 631 -41.45 -13.66 -1.66
C ARG A 631 -40.98 -13.47 -0.21
N VAL A 632 -39.73 -13.03 -0.04
CA VAL A 632 -39.19 -12.68 1.27
C VAL A 632 -40.11 -11.64 1.93
N PRO A 633 -40.46 -11.80 3.23
CA PRO A 633 -41.27 -10.82 3.94
C PRO A 633 -40.66 -9.41 3.86
N ASP A 634 -41.54 -8.41 3.86
CA ASP A 634 -41.17 -6.98 3.83
C ASP A 634 -40.44 -6.52 2.56
N ILE A 635 -40.55 -7.24 1.44
CA ILE A 635 -40.06 -6.73 0.16
C ILE A 635 -40.90 -5.53 -0.31
N ASP A 636 -40.22 -4.44 -0.63
CA ASP A 636 -40.85 -3.18 -1.05
C ASP A 636 -40.91 -3.15 -2.58
N PRO A 637 -42.01 -2.70 -3.22
CA PRO A 637 -41.99 -2.32 -4.63
C PRO A 637 -40.79 -1.45 -5.04
N ALA A 638 -40.26 -0.62 -4.13
CA ALA A 638 -39.05 0.16 -4.34
C ALA A 638 -37.79 -0.70 -4.56
N ASP A 639 -37.72 -1.92 -4.02
CA ASP A 639 -36.60 -2.85 -4.24
C ASP A 639 -36.54 -3.30 -5.71
N LEU A 640 -37.71 -3.56 -6.32
CA LEU A 640 -37.82 -3.91 -7.75
C LEU A 640 -37.49 -2.74 -8.67
N THR A 641 -37.97 -1.54 -8.33
CA THR A 641 -37.60 -0.31 -9.05
C THR A 641 -36.10 -0.05 -8.99
N THR A 642 -35.49 -0.23 -7.81
CA THR A 642 -34.04 -0.10 -7.63
C THR A 642 -33.29 -1.14 -8.46
N ALA A 643 -33.73 -2.40 -8.48
CA ALA A 643 -33.12 -3.45 -9.30
C ALA A 643 -33.16 -3.10 -10.80
N ALA A 644 -34.28 -2.55 -11.28
CA ALA A 644 -34.42 -2.09 -12.67
C ALA A 644 -33.45 -0.95 -13.00
N GLN A 645 -33.36 0.07 -12.14
CA GLN A 645 -32.42 1.19 -12.30
C GLN A 645 -30.96 0.72 -12.33
N LEU A 646 -30.61 -0.26 -11.47
CA LEU A 646 -29.27 -0.83 -11.43
C LEU A 646 -28.94 -1.61 -12.72
N VAL A 647 -29.87 -2.38 -13.27
CA VAL A 647 -29.66 -3.09 -14.54
C VAL A 647 -29.47 -2.08 -15.70
N GLU A 648 -30.25 -1.01 -15.72
CA GLU A 648 -30.13 0.04 -16.73
C GLU A 648 -28.81 0.81 -16.62
N LEU A 649 -28.36 1.09 -15.40
CA LEU A 649 -27.04 1.67 -15.16
C LEU A 649 -25.92 0.81 -15.77
N VAL A 650 -26.00 -0.52 -15.63
CA VAL A 650 -25.00 -1.42 -16.21
C VAL A 650 -25.06 -1.39 -17.74
N ARG A 651 -26.25 -1.37 -18.35
CA ARG A 651 -26.39 -1.28 -19.82
C ARG A 651 -25.71 -0.03 -20.39
N ARG A 652 -26.00 1.14 -19.82
CA ARG A 652 -25.37 2.42 -20.22
C ARG A 652 -23.85 2.35 -20.11
N TRP A 653 -23.33 1.66 -19.10
CA TRP A 653 -21.89 1.47 -18.94
C TRP A 653 -21.28 0.50 -19.96
N GLU A 654 -21.95 -0.63 -20.26
CA GLU A 654 -21.46 -1.59 -21.27
C GLU A 654 -21.29 -0.92 -22.64
N GLU A 655 -22.28 -0.13 -23.06
CA GLU A 655 -22.24 0.63 -24.30
C GLU A 655 -21.08 1.62 -24.34
N ALA A 656 -20.90 2.41 -23.27
CA ALA A 656 -19.84 3.40 -23.16
C ALA A 656 -18.43 2.77 -23.13
N THR A 657 -18.30 1.55 -22.60
CA THR A 657 -16.99 0.95 -22.30
C THR A 657 -16.34 0.23 -23.48
N VAL A 658 -17.11 -0.40 -24.35
CA VAL A 658 -16.59 -1.21 -25.48
C VAL A 658 -17.16 -0.81 -26.85
N GLY A 659 -18.01 0.22 -26.91
CA GLY A 659 -18.60 0.71 -28.16
C GLY A 659 -19.70 -0.21 -28.73
N GLY A 660 -20.25 -1.09 -27.88
CA GLY A 660 -21.30 -2.05 -28.22
C GLY A 660 -21.47 -3.07 -27.08
N GLY A 661 -22.60 -3.03 -26.37
CA GLY A 661 -22.80 -3.79 -25.13
C GLY A 661 -22.61 -5.31 -25.29
N GLU A 662 -22.94 -5.85 -26.46
CA GLU A 662 -22.76 -7.27 -26.82
C GLU A 662 -21.32 -7.78 -26.75
N HIS A 663 -20.33 -6.90 -26.91
CA HIS A 663 -18.91 -7.24 -26.82
C HIS A 663 -18.37 -7.19 -25.40
N HIS A 664 -19.17 -6.75 -24.43
CA HIS A 664 -18.76 -6.68 -23.04
C HIS A 664 -18.81 -8.06 -22.38
N THR A 665 -17.80 -8.42 -21.58
CA THR A 665 -17.70 -9.77 -20.95
C THR A 665 -18.85 -10.14 -20.02
N ARG A 666 -19.66 -9.17 -19.58
CA ARG A 666 -20.80 -9.39 -18.66
C ARG A 666 -22.16 -9.28 -19.34
N HIS A 667 -22.21 -9.11 -20.66
CA HIS A 667 -23.46 -8.86 -21.38
C HIS A 667 -24.54 -9.93 -21.14
N ALA A 668 -24.17 -11.21 -21.16
CA ALA A 668 -25.11 -12.31 -20.92
C ALA A 668 -25.72 -12.28 -19.50
N GLU A 669 -24.95 -11.83 -18.51
CA GLU A 669 -25.42 -11.64 -17.13
C GLU A 669 -26.46 -10.52 -17.07
N VAL A 670 -26.22 -9.41 -17.76
CA VAL A 670 -27.15 -8.26 -17.86
C VAL A 670 -28.46 -8.66 -18.56
N VAL A 671 -28.37 -9.38 -19.69
CA VAL A 671 -29.56 -9.89 -20.41
C VAL A 671 -30.40 -10.81 -19.52
N THR A 672 -29.74 -11.69 -18.75
CA THR A 672 -30.43 -12.59 -17.81
C THR A 672 -31.16 -11.81 -16.71
N LEU A 673 -30.55 -10.76 -16.17
CA LEU A 673 -31.18 -9.91 -15.15
C LEU A 673 -32.37 -9.13 -15.71
N ALA A 674 -32.26 -8.60 -16.93
CA ALA A 674 -33.36 -7.92 -17.61
C ALA A 674 -34.55 -8.86 -17.86
N ALA A 675 -34.29 -10.11 -18.27
CA ALA A 675 -35.34 -11.12 -18.45
C ALA A 675 -36.06 -11.48 -17.14
N ARG A 676 -35.33 -11.57 -16.02
CA ARG A 676 -35.91 -11.81 -14.68
C ARG A 676 -36.81 -10.65 -14.23
N LEU A 677 -36.40 -9.40 -14.48
CA LEU A 677 -37.22 -8.22 -14.22
C LEU A 677 -38.54 -8.24 -15.00
N ALA A 678 -38.47 -8.55 -16.29
CA ALA A 678 -39.65 -8.65 -17.15
C ALA A 678 -40.63 -9.75 -16.66
N ALA A 679 -40.12 -10.90 -16.21
CA ALA A 679 -40.93 -11.97 -15.64
C ALA A 679 -41.67 -11.58 -14.35
N LEU A 680 -41.16 -10.58 -13.62
CA LEU A 680 -41.80 -10.02 -12.42
C LEU A 680 -42.76 -8.86 -12.74
N GLY A 681 -43.01 -8.58 -14.03
CA GLY A 681 -43.96 -7.54 -14.46
C GLY A 681 -43.42 -6.11 -14.38
N VAL A 682 -42.10 -5.94 -14.26
CA VAL A 682 -41.45 -4.62 -14.27
C VAL A 682 -41.07 -4.28 -15.71
N SER A 683 -41.83 -3.38 -16.34
CA SER A 683 -41.51 -2.85 -17.67
C SER A 683 -40.31 -1.90 -17.58
N HIS A 684 -39.41 -1.98 -18.57
CA HIS A 684 -38.29 -1.04 -18.68
C HIS A 684 -38.81 0.41 -18.86
N PRO A 685 -38.20 1.42 -18.19
CA PRO A 685 -38.40 2.82 -18.55
C PRO A 685 -37.84 3.15 -19.93
#